data_AF-A0A2K6LBQ3-F1
#
_entry.id   AF-A0A2K6LBQ3-F1
#
_cell.length_a   1.000
_cell.length_b   1.000
_cell.length_c   1.000
_cell.angle_alpha   90.00
_cell.angle_beta   90.00
_cell.angle_gamma   90.00
#
_symmetry.space_group_name_H-M   'P 1'
#
loop_
_entity.id
_entity.type
_entity.pdbx_description
1 polymer ?
#
loop_
_entity_poly.entity_id
_entity_poly.type
_entity_poly.pdbx_seq_one_letter_code
_entity_poly.pdbx_strand_id
1 'polypeptide(L)'
;DDRPGQIPPGSRSTLSRPAVQSQRPRAAHPEGRAGWGRGSLPWRLARKPRRSLGRISLLLLNLEEYCFEQHRANHILHKCNAISQPIIKIPLRDCIKTGKHGENGANRHFTKEKSGSISLIFSQVYFIKEHNVVAPYKIERGKMEYVFELDVPGKVEDVVETLLQLHRASCLDNLGDQTAMITAILQSRLARTSFDKNRFQNISEKLHMECKAEMVTPLVTNPGPVCITDTNLYFQPLNGYPKPVVQITLQDVRRIYKRRHGLMPLGLEVFCTEDDLCSNIYLKRPDDLYFYIATYLEHHVAEHTESYMLQWQRGHLSNYQYLLHLNNLADRSCNDLSQYPGFPWTIHDYSSSELDLSNPGTFQDLSKPVGALNKEWLERLLTRYQEIHYSSPGYVLFYLVRIAPEYTLSLQNGRFDNADRMFNSIAETWKNCLDGAMDFKELIPEFYGDDVSFLVNSLKLDLGNRQGGQMVDDVELPPWASSPKDFPQKSKDALESNYVSEHLHEWIDLIFGYKQKGSGAVGAHNVFHPLTYEGGVDLNSIQDPDEKVAMLTQILEFGQTPKQLFVTPHSRRITPKFKSLSQTSSYNASMADSQVSPGEESFEDLTEESKTLAWNNITKLQLHEHYKIHKEAVTGITVSRNGSSVFTTSQDSTLKMFSKESKMLQSSISFSNMALSSCLLLPGDATVITSSWDNNVYFYSVAFGRRQDTLMGHDDAVSKICWHDNRLYSASWDSTVKVWSGVPAEMPGTKRYHFDLLAELEHDVRVDTISLNPASTLFVSSTKEGTVNIWNLTTATLMHQIPCHSGILCDTAFSPDSRHVLSTGADGCLNVIDVQTGMLISSMTSDEPQRCFVWDGNSVLSGSQSGELLVWDLLGAKISERTQGH
;
A
#
# COMPACT_ATOMS: atom_id res chain seq x y z
N ASP A 1 46.20 54.06 6.55
CA ASP A 1 47.59 53.57 6.50
C ASP A 1 47.58 52.11 6.09
N ASP A 2 48.36 51.65 5.11
CA ASP A 2 48.62 52.33 3.84
C ASP A 2 49.08 51.35 2.74
N ARG A 3 48.85 51.73 1.48
CA ARG A 3 49.51 51.18 0.27
C ARG A 3 50.93 51.78 0.16
N PRO A 4 51.93 51.22 -0.59
CA PRO A 4 51.90 51.01 -2.06
C PRO A 4 52.70 49.76 -2.52
N GLY A 5 52.89 49.35 -3.79
CA GLY A 5 53.14 49.98 -5.11
C GLY A 5 54.13 49.06 -5.87
N GLN A 6 54.45 49.11 -7.17
CA GLN A 6 54.12 50.00 -8.31
C GLN A 6 54.25 49.20 -9.65
N ILE A 7 53.68 49.77 -10.73
CA ILE A 7 53.79 49.42 -12.17
C ILE A 7 54.87 50.34 -12.78
N PRO A 8 55.77 49.98 -13.75
CA PRO A 8 55.49 50.09 -15.21
C PRO A 8 56.47 49.30 -16.15
N PRO A 9 56.60 49.59 -17.48
CA PRO A 9 55.66 50.13 -18.49
C PRO A 9 55.47 49.16 -19.69
N GLY A 10 54.64 49.54 -20.68
CA GLY A 10 54.56 48.85 -21.99
C GLY A 10 55.04 49.71 -23.17
N SER A 11 55.08 49.15 -24.37
CA SER A 11 55.17 49.90 -25.64
C SER A 11 54.63 49.09 -26.84
N ARG A 12 54.26 49.80 -27.92
CA ARG A 12 53.60 49.28 -29.14
C ARG A 12 54.52 49.30 -30.35
N SER A 13 54.30 48.39 -31.30
CA SER A 13 54.50 48.59 -32.75
C SER A 13 53.78 47.47 -33.54
N THR A 14 53.53 47.55 -34.85
CA THR A 14 52.63 48.48 -35.59
C THR A 14 52.38 47.90 -36.99
N LEU A 15 51.19 48.14 -37.58
CA LEU A 15 50.87 48.03 -39.04
C LEU A 15 50.90 46.59 -39.63
N SER A 16 50.17 46.24 -40.71
CA SER A 16 49.35 46.99 -41.68
C SER A 16 48.20 46.12 -42.29
N ARG A 17 47.19 46.76 -42.89
CA ARG A 17 46.19 46.15 -43.80
C ARG A 17 46.76 46.01 -45.24
N PRO A 18 46.15 45.19 -46.11
CA PRO A 18 45.30 45.78 -47.17
C PRO A 18 43.93 45.06 -47.31
N ALA A 19 43.20 45.31 -48.42
CA ALA A 19 41.75 45.05 -48.48
C ALA A 19 41.21 44.73 -49.91
N VAL A 20 39.96 44.21 -49.95
CA VAL A 20 38.92 44.36 -51.01
C VAL A 20 38.89 43.39 -52.24
N GLN A 21 37.65 42.97 -52.55
CA GLN A 21 37.03 42.51 -53.83
C GLN A 21 37.01 41.03 -54.32
N SER A 22 35.82 40.41 -54.13
CA SER A 22 34.93 39.74 -55.12
C SER A 22 35.44 38.74 -56.19
N GLN A 23 34.76 37.57 -56.27
CA GLN A 23 33.94 37.16 -57.44
C GLN A 23 33.07 35.89 -57.18
N ARG A 24 32.03 35.67 -58.00
CA ARG A 24 31.17 34.43 -58.10
C ARG A 24 31.66 33.54 -59.26
N PRO A 25 31.29 32.24 -59.35
CA PRO A 25 30.10 31.75 -60.12
C PRO A 25 29.20 30.76 -59.31
N ARG A 26 27.87 30.63 -59.53
CA ARG A 26 27.13 29.75 -60.51
C ARG A 26 27.57 28.27 -60.47
N ALA A 27 26.72 27.24 -60.47
CA ALA A 27 25.40 26.98 -61.10
C ALA A 27 24.66 25.83 -60.34
N ALA A 28 23.39 25.40 -60.56
CA ALA A 28 22.17 25.88 -61.23
C ALA A 28 20.94 25.01 -60.84
N HIS A 29 19.74 25.31 -61.36
CA HIS A 29 18.54 24.44 -61.42
C HIS A 29 18.27 24.04 -62.89
N PRO A 30 17.42 23.01 -63.14
CA PRO A 30 16.04 23.26 -63.61
C PRO A 30 15.00 22.38 -62.86
N GLU A 31 13.72 22.73 -62.64
CA GLU A 31 12.60 23.41 -63.37
C GLU A 31 11.62 22.48 -64.13
N GLY A 32 10.31 22.65 -63.88
CA GLY A 32 9.18 21.97 -64.56
C GLY A 32 8.02 21.59 -63.61
N ARG A 33 7.16 22.51 -63.10
CA ARG A 33 5.93 23.11 -63.71
C ARG A 33 4.70 22.15 -63.76
N ALA A 34 3.44 22.58 -63.53
CA ALA A 34 2.85 23.84 -63.02
C ALA A 34 1.31 23.72 -62.79
N GLY A 35 0.67 24.68 -62.09
CA GLY A 35 -0.79 24.93 -62.12
C GLY A 35 -1.46 25.08 -60.74
N TRP A 36 -1.41 26.22 -60.01
CA TRP A 36 -2.02 27.56 -60.19
C TRP A 36 -3.54 27.71 -59.91
N GLY A 37 -3.86 28.48 -58.87
CA GLY A 37 -5.15 29.16 -58.64
C GLY A 37 -4.96 30.32 -57.65
N ARG A 38 -5.25 31.57 -58.04
CA ARG A 38 -4.90 32.82 -57.29
C ARG A 38 -6.09 33.40 -56.50
N GLY A 39 -5.79 34.19 -55.45
CA GLY A 39 -6.80 35.00 -54.73
C GLY A 39 -6.27 36.14 -53.85
N SER A 40 -5.60 37.14 -54.45
CA SER A 40 -5.40 38.54 -53.95
C SER A 40 -4.91 38.86 -52.52
N LEU A 41 -3.82 39.65 -52.43
CA LEU A 41 -3.45 40.52 -51.30
C LEU A 41 -3.92 41.97 -51.56
N PRO A 42 -4.22 42.77 -50.51
CA PRO A 42 -3.52 44.07 -50.39
C PRO A 42 -3.22 44.57 -48.96
N TRP A 43 -1.95 44.93 -48.73
CA TRP A 43 -1.41 46.09 -48.00
C TRP A 43 -1.85 46.52 -46.56
N ARG A 44 -0.79 46.68 -45.73
CA ARG A 44 -0.51 47.77 -44.75
C ARG A 44 -1.31 47.89 -43.44
N LEU A 45 -0.55 47.62 -42.35
CA LEU A 45 -0.34 48.53 -41.20
C LEU A 45 -1.56 49.26 -40.58
N ALA A 46 -2.15 48.62 -39.56
CA ALA A 46 -2.61 49.32 -38.38
C ALA A 46 -1.84 48.80 -37.15
N ARG A 47 -0.99 49.64 -36.55
CA ARG A 47 -0.35 49.33 -35.25
C ARG A 47 -1.42 49.33 -34.15
N LYS A 48 -1.96 48.17 -33.77
CA LYS A 48 -2.53 47.99 -32.43
C LYS A 48 -1.39 47.69 -31.43
N PRO A 49 -1.50 48.09 -30.15
CA PRO A 49 -0.50 47.74 -29.16
C PRO A 49 -0.44 46.21 -29.01
N ARG A 50 0.76 45.61 -29.13
CA ARG A 50 0.97 44.23 -28.68
C ARG A 50 0.89 44.24 -27.15
N ARG A 51 -0.20 43.72 -26.60
CA ARG A 51 -0.36 43.45 -25.17
C ARG A 51 0.63 42.36 -24.75
N SER A 52 1.23 42.52 -23.57
CA SER A 52 2.10 41.54 -22.93
C SER A 52 1.27 40.62 -22.04
N LEU A 53 1.48 39.30 -22.11
CA LEU A 53 0.89 38.37 -21.15
C LEU A 53 1.75 38.34 -19.87
N GLY A 54 1.10 38.18 -18.73
CA GLY A 54 1.70 37.85 -17.45
C GLY A 54 0.72 37.01 -16.64
N ARG A 55 1.20 36.03 -15.88
CA ARG A 55 0.35 35.20 -14.99
C ARG A 55 0.35 35.81 -13.59
N ILE A 56 -0.74 35.65 -12.86
CA ILE A 56 -0.94 36.19 -11.50
C ILE A 56 -1.43 35.05 -10.63
N SER A 57 -1.03 35.03 -9.35
CA SER A 57 -1.65 34.19 -8.33
C SER A 57 -2.06 35.09 -7.16
N LEU A 58 -3.31 34.99 -6.70
CA LEU A 58 -3.79 35.73 -5.53
C LEU A 58 -3.82 34.78 -4.34
N LEU A 59 -3.36 35.22 -3.17
CA LEU A 59 -3.21 34.38 -1.99
C LEU A 59 -4.09 34.89 -0.84
N LEU A 60 -4.88 33.99 -0.26
CA LEU A 60 -5.36 34.15 1.10
C LEU A 60 -4.28 33.69 2.07
N LEU A 61 -3.97 34.51 3.07
CA LEU A 61 -2.98 34.16 4.08
C LEU A 61 -3.41 32.91 4.86
N ASN A 62 -2.43 32.06 5.13
CA ASN A 62 -2.43 30.91 6.05
C ASN A 62 -3.20 29.64 5.67
N LEU A 63 -4.01 29.60 4.60
CA LEU A 63 -4.71 28.36 4.17
C LEU A 63 -4.73 28.21 2.64
N GLU A 64 -3.82 27.36 2.13
CA GLU A 64 -3.68 26.88 0.75
C GLU A 64 -3.55 27.96 -0.37
N GLU A 65 -2.92 27.62 -1.50
CA GLU A 65 -2.79 28.55 -2.64
C GLU A 65 -4.09 28.67 -3.47
N TYR A 66 -5.15 29.21 -2.87
CA TYR A 66 -6.46 29.28 -3.51
C TYR A 66 -6.64 30.42 -4.53
N CYS A 67 -6.65 30.00 -5.80
CA CYS A 67 -7.40 30.58 -6.92
C CYS A 67 -7.05 31.99 -7.41
N PHE A 68 -6.34 32.09 -8.55
CA PHE A 68 -6.79 32.98 -9.65
C PHE A 68 -6.32 32.63 -11.09
N GLU A 69 -6.58 31.42 -11.61
CA GLU A 69 -6.40 31.13 -13.07
C GLU A 69 -7.72 31.05 -13.89
N GLN A 70 -8.89 30.90 -13.23
CA GLN A 70 -10.20 30.76 -13.92
C GLN A 70 -10.64 32.02 -14.67
N HIS A 71 -10.12 33.18 -14.26
CA HIS A 71 -10.23 34.44 -14.97
C HIS A 71 -8.83 34.99 -15.19
N ARG A 72 -8.12 34.38 -16.15
CA ARG A 72 -6.86 34.94 -16.68
C ARG A 72 -6.97 36.45 -16.79
N ALA A 73 -6.14 37.14 -16.02
CA ALA A 73 -6.13 38.58 -15.93
C ALA A 73 -4.76 39.06 -16.37
N ASN A 74 -4.71 39.90 -17.40
CA ASN A 74 -3.46 40.37 -17.97
C ASN A 74 -3.05 41.65 -17.24
N HIS A 75 -1.87 41.66 -16.63
CA HIS A 75 -1.34 42.88 -16.03
C HIS A 75 -1.02 43.93 -17.13
N ILE A 76 -1.64 45.10 -17.06
CA ILE A 76 -1.47 46.15 -18.08
C ILE A 76 -0.19 46.97 -17.78
N LEU A 77 0.98 46.41 -18.12
CA LEU A 77 2.23 47.16 -18.15
C LEU A 77 2.65 47.57 -19.57
N HIS A 78 3.27 48.75 -19.66
CA HIS A 78 3.56 49.40 -20.93
C HIS A 78 4.86 48.84 -21.57
N LYS A 79 4.71 47.77 -22.37
CA LYS A 79 5.75 47.05 -23.16
C LYS A 79 6.79 46.25 -22.34
N CYS A 80 6.69 44.91 -22.35
CA CYS A 80 7.83 44.02 -22.55
C CYS A 80 7.39 42.58 -22.91
N ASN A 81 8.33 41.67 -23.21
CA ASN A 81 8.01 40.31 -23.67
C ASN A 81 7.34 39.45 -22.57
N ALA A 82 6.38 38.62 -22.98
CA ALA A 82 5.50 37.85 -22.11
C ALA A 82 6.15 36.69 -21.32
N ILE A 83 7.38 36.31 -21.65
CA ILE A 83 8.06 35.13 -21.09
C ILE A 83 9.00 35.53 -19.93
N SER A 84 9.30 36.82 -19.76
CA SER A 84 10.25 37.32 -18.75
C SER A 84 9.60 37.93 -17.50
N GLN A 85 8.27 38.01 -17.43
CA GLN A 85 7.57 38.67 -16.34
C GLN A 85 7.39 37.74 -15.13
N PRO A 86 7.58 38.21 -13.89
CA PRO A 86 7.33 37.42 -12.68
C PRO A 86 5.84 37.15 -12.48
N ILE A 87 5.54 36.05 -11.80
CA ILE A 87 4.24 35.81 -11.16
C ILE A 87 4.13 36.75 -9.97
N ILE A 88 3.06 37.54 -9.96
CA ILE A 88 2.73 38.46 -8.86
C ILE A 88 1.88 37.68 -7.85
N LYS A 89 2.34 37.58 -6.60
CA LYS A 89 1.64 37.00 -5.44
C LYS A 89 1.26 38.12 -4.45
N ILE A 90 -0.04 38.26 -4.20
CA ILE A 90 -0.61 39.32 -3.36
C ILE A 90 -1.34 38.69 -2.17
N PRO A 91 -0.98 39.03 -0.92
CA PRO A 91 -1.75 38.65 0.26
C PRO A 91 -3.03 39.50 0.36
N LEU A 92 -4.21 38.88 0.45
CA LEU A 92 -5.46 39.66 0.50
C LEU A 92 -5.58 40.55 1.75
N ARG A 93 -5.04 40.13 2.92
CA ARG A 93 -5.06 40.95 4.16
C ARG A 93 -4.35 42.31 3.99
N ASP A 94 -3.38 42.38 3.08
CA ASP A 94 -2.60 43.57 2.75
C ASP A 94 -3.25 44.44 1.64
N CYS A 95 -4.44 44.06 1.16
CA CYS A 95 -5.18 44.84 0.18
C CYS A 95 -5.89 46.05 0.83
N ILE A 96 -5.57 47.23 0.31
CA ILE A 96 -6.09 48.54 0.74
C ILE A 96 -7.37 48.89 -0.01
N LYS A 97 -7.49 48.49 -1.30
CA LYS A 97 -8.69 48.70 -2.10
C LYS A 97 -8.77 47.69 -3.25
N THR A 98 -9.95 47.11 -3.45
CA THR A 98 -10.34 46.36 -4.65
C THR A 98 -11.48 47.09 -5.35
N GLY A 99 -11.48 47.16 -6.68
CA GLY A 99 -12.62 47.70 -7.43
C GLY A 99 -12.41 47.73 -8.94
N LYS A 100 -13.45 48.17 -9.66
CA LYS A 100 -13.41 48.31 -11.12
C LYS A 100 -12.51 49.48 -11.52
N HIS A 101 -11.65 49.27 -12.51
CA HIS A 101 -10.75 50.32 -12.98
C HIS A 101 -11.55 51.41 -13.71
N GLY A 102 -11.60 52.61 -13.11
CA GLY A 102 -12.28 53.79 -13.63
C GLY A 102 -13.37 54.39 -12.73
N GLU A 103 -13.72 53.79 -11.59
CA GLU A 103 -14.83 54.27 -10.74
C GLU A 103 -14.49 55.40 -9.74
N ASN A 104 -13.21 55.79 -9.62
CA ASN A 104 -12.82 56.99 -8.88
C ASN A 104 -12.85 58.21 -9.83
N GLY A 105 -13.87 59.06 -9.67
CA GLY A 105 -14.30 59.98 -10.72
C GLY A 105 -13.48 61.23 -10.98
N ALA A 106 -13.38 61.60 -12.26
CA ALA A 106 -13.49 62.98 -12.75
C ALA A 106 -13.87 62.97 -14.25
N ASN A 107 -14.97 63.64 -14.60
CA ASN A 107 -15.45 63.97 -15.97
C ASN A 107 -14.71 63.35 -17.19
N ARG A 108 -15.17 62.19 -17.66
CA ARG A 108 -15.05 61.77 -19.07
C ARG A 108 -16.33 61.13 -19.60
N HIS A 109 -17.30 61.97 -19.94
CA HIS A 109 -18.29 61.60 -20.94
C HIS A 109 -17.58 61.34 -22.29
N PHE A 110 -18.01 60.32 -23.03
CA PHE A 110 -17.48 59.88 -24.33
C PHE A 110 -16.10 59.19 -24.38
N THR A 111 -16.01 57.99 -23.78
CA THR A 111 -15.53 56.76 -24.48
C THR A 111 -16.02 55.54 -23.71
N LYS A 112 -17.15 54.95 -24.12
CA LYS A 112 -17.80 53.83 -23.41
C LYS A 112 -17.28 52.47 -23.89
N GLU A 113 -15.97 52.25 -23.83
CA GLU A 113 -15.43 50.89 -23.87
C GLU A 113 -15.71 50.22 -22.52
N LYS A 114 -16.29 49.01 -22.54
CA LYS A 114 -16.48 48.22 -21.31
C LYS A 114 -15.10 47.75 -20.85
N SER A 115 -14.47 48.48 -19.92
CA SER A 115 -13.20 48.05 -19.33
C SER A 115 -13.42 46.73 -18.58
N GLY A 116 -12.86 45.66 -19.12
CA GLY A 116 -12.80 44.35 -18.46
C GLY A 116 -11.79 44.32 -17.30
N SER A 117 -11.59 45.45 -16.63
CA SER A 117 -10.37 45.74 -15.86
C SER A 117 -10.65 46.02 -14.40
N ILE A 118 -9.83 45.42 -13.53
CA ILE A 118 -9.87 45.52 -12.08
C ILE A 118 -8.62 46.28 -11.62
N SER A 119 -8.78 47.18 -10.65
CA SER A 119 -7.67 47.81 -9.92
C SER A 119 -7.60 47.20 -8.51
N LEU A 120 -6.39 46.77 -8.13
CA LEU A 120 -6.05 46.34 -6.78
C LEU A 120 -4.97 47.28 -6.23
N ILE A 121 -5.19 47.77 -5.01
CA ILE A 121 -4.22 48.58 -4.25
C ILE A 121 -3.83 47.80 -3.00
N PHE A 122 -2.54 47.72 -2.70
CA PHE A 122 -2.00 46.93 -1.56
C PHE A 122 -0.72 47.55 -0.98
N SER A 123 -0.35 47.11 0.23
CA SER A 123 0.85 47.55 0.98
C SER A 123 2.09 46.68 0.76
N GLN A 124 1.93 45.44 0.29
CA GLN A 124 3.01 44.47 0.09
C GLN A 124 2.71 43.54 -1.10
N VAL A 125 3.75 43.19 -1.86
CA VAL A 125 3.69 42.29 -3.03
C VAL A 125 4.89 41.34 -3.00
N TYR A 126 4.67 40.10 -3.44
CA TYR A 126 5.70 39.10 -3.66
C TYR A 126 5.82 38.82 -5.16
N PHE A 127 7.05 38.69 -5.66
CA PHE A 127 7.35 38.28 -7.03
C PHE A 127 8.04 36.92 -7.04
N ILE A 128 7.57 36.03 -7.91
CA ILE A 128 7.96 34.62 -7.99
C ILE A 128 8.19 34.27 -9.46
N LYS A 129 9.12 33.34 -9.74
CA LYS A 129 9.45 32.92 -11.12
C LYS A 129 9.77 34.09 -12.06
N GLU A 130 10.51 35.08 -11.58
CA GLU A 130 11.03 36.13 -12.46
C GLU A 130 11.91 35.48 -13.54
N HIS A 131 11.71 35.83 -14.81
CA HIS A 131 12.34 35.14 -15.96
C HIS A 131 12.08 33.61 -16.02
N ASN A 132 11.03 33.11 -15.36
CA ASN A 132 10.73 31.68 -15.19
C ASN A 132 11.82 30.89 -14.43
N VAL A 133 12.59 31.56 -13.56
CA VAL A 133 13.62 30.96 -12.69
C VAL A 133 13.06 30.76 -11.28
N VAL A 134 13.20 29.55 -10.72
CA VAL A 134 12.77 29.30 -9.33
C VAL A 134 13.83 29.86 -8.38
N ALA A 135 13.42 30.82 -7.55
CA ALA A 135 14.28 31.55 -6.62
C ALA A 135 13.45 32.09 -5.44
N PRO A 136 14.09 32.47 -4.31
CA PRO A 136 13.41 33.11 -3.18
C PRO A 136 12.56 34.31 -3.60
N TYR A 137 11.39 34.46 -2.97
CA TYR A 137 10.40 35.46 -3.35
C TYR A 137 10.93 36.86 -3.07
N LYS A 138 10.96 37.70 -4.10
CA LYS A 138 11.30 39.12 -3.97
C LYS A 138 10.09 39.85 -3.38
N ILE A 139 10.28 40.56 -2.27
CA ILE A 139 9.22 41.29 -1.58
C ILE A 139 9.37 42.78 -1.86
N GLU A 140 8.31 43.44 -2.33
CA GLU A 140 8.23 44.90 -2.40
C GLU A 140 7.18 45.41 -1.42
N ARG A 141 7.51 46.49 -0.70
CA ARG A 141 6.67 47.12 0.33
C ARG A 141 6.41 48.57 -0.01
N GLY A 142 5.20 49.02 0.28
CA GLY A 142 4.71 50.36 -0.04
C GLY A 142 3.36 50.31 -0.75
N LYS A 143 2.66 51.44 -0.80
CA LYS A 143 1.36 51.52 -1.48
C LYS A 143 1.55 51.40 -2.99
N MET A 144 1.09 50.30 -3.57
CA MET A 144 1.12 50.05 -5.01
C MET A 144 -0.29 49.88 -5.57
N GLU A 145 -0.50 50.24 -6.84
CA GLU A 145 -1.72 49.98 -7.61
C GLU A 145 -1.37 49.13 -8.83
N TYR A 146 -2.08 48.04 -9.03
CA TYR A 146 -1.95 47.17 -10.20
C TYR A 146 -3.31 47.06 -10.92
N VAL A 147 -3.28 47.09 -12.24
CA VAL A 147 -4.48 47.04 -13.10
C VAL A 147 -4.44 45.79 -13.97
N PHE A 148 -5.49 44.99 -13.85
CA PHE A 148 -5.59 43.66 -14.47
C PHE A 148 -6.78 43.60 -15.43
N GLU A 149 -6.55 43.20 -16.68
CA GLU A 149 -7.60 43.03 -17.70
C GLU A 149 -8.02 41.56 -17.81
N LEU A 150 -9.25 41.25 -17.39
CA LEU A 150 -9.84 39.91 -17.50
C LEU A 150 -10.02 39.51 -18.97
N ASP A 151 -9.65 38.27 -19.30
CA ASP A 151 -9.92 37.63 -20.60
C ASP A 151 -11.44 37.56 -20.91
N VAL A 152 -12.31 37.62 -19.88
CA VAL A 152 -13.77 37.67 -20.02
C VAL A 152 -14.31 38.96 -19.37
N PRO A 153 -14.48 40.06 -20.15
CA PRO A 153 -14.89 41.37 -19.62
C PRO A 153 -16.28 41.41 -18.95
N GLY A 154 -17.11 40.38 -19.16
CA GLY A 154 -18.43 40.26 -18.56
C GLY A 154 -18.47 39.65 -17.16
N LYS A 155 -17.31 39.32 -16.57
CA LYS A 155 -17.18 38.74 -15.20
C LYS A 155 -16.48 39.66 -14.20
N VAL A 156 -16.27 40.94 -14.53
CA VAL A 156 -15.55 41.89 -13.67
C VAL A 156 -16.24 42.04 -12.31
N GLU A 157 -17.56 42.17 -12.31
CA GLU A 157 -18.39 42.32 -11.13
C GLU A 157 -18.32 41.07 -10.24
N ASP A 158 -18.53 39.87 -10.79
CA ASP A 158 -18.42 38.58 -10.08
C ASP A 158 -17.04 38.41 -9.40
N VAL A 159 -15.98 38.81 -10.10
CA VAL A 159 -14.60 38.73 -9.59
C VAL A 159 -14.39 39.73 -8.45
N VAL A 160 -14.79 40.99 -8.64
CA VAL A 160 -14.64 42.02 -7.59
C VAL A 160 -15.42 41.62 -6.34
N GLU A 161 -16.63 41.06 -6.47
CA GLU A 161 -17.38 40.55 -5.33
C GLU A 161 -16.65 39.38 -4.65
N THR A 162 -16.15 38.40 -5.42
CA THR A 162 -15.37 37.27 -4.90
C THR A 162 -14.13 37.75 -4.13
N LEU A 163 -13.38 38.70 -4.68
CA LEU A 163 -12.20 39.28 -4.03
C LEU A 163 -12.57 40.04 -2.75
N LEU A 164 -13.72 40.73 -2.70
CA LEU A 164 -14.21 41.39 -1.50
C LEU A 164 -14.73 40.40 -0.44
N GLN A 165 -15.23 39.23 -0.83
CA GLN A 165 -15.58 38.14 0.10
C GLN A 165 -14.30 37.52 0.70
N LEU A 166 -13.32 37.20 -0.13
CA LEU A 166 -12.03 36.62 0.28
C LEU A 166 -11.16 37.60 1.09
N HIS A 167 -11.20 38.89 0.76
CA HIS A 167 -10.60 39.96 1.57
C HIS A 167 -11.16 39.98 2.98
N ARG A 168 -12.50 39.99 3.13
CA ARG A 168 -13.17 39.93 4.44
C ARG A 168 -12.75 38.70 5.23
N ALA A 169 -12.68 37.52 4.61
CA ALA A 169 -12.20 36.30 5.27
C ALA A 169 -10.76 36.47 5.79
N SER A 170 -9.86 37.03 4.97
CA SER A 170 -8.45 37.27 5.35
C SER A 170 -8.22 38.34 6.42
N CYS A 171 -9.26 39.09 6.79
CA CYS A 171 -9.24 40.11 7.85
C CYS A 171 -9.84 39.62 9.17
N LEU A 172 -10.29 38.35 9.26
CA LEU A 172 -10.74 37.75 10.51
C LEU A 172 -9.54 37.43 11.41
N ASP A 173 -9.69 37.64 12.71
CA ASP A 173 -8.63 37.35 13.70
C ASP A 173 -8.65 35.89 14.18
N ASN A 174 -9.76 35.19 13.97
CA ASN A 174 -9.99 33.79 14.33
C ASN A 174 -9.74 32.87 13.11
N LEU A 175 -8.98 31.79 13.30
CA LEU A 175 -8.57 30.90 12.21
C LEU A 175 -9.68 29.92 11.79
N GLY A 176 -10.47 29.41 12.73
CA GLY A 176 -11.65 28.60 12.47
C GLY A 176 -12.70 29.36 11.64
N ASP A 177 -13.01 30.60 12.01
CA ASP A 177 -13.90 31.51 11.28
C ASP A 177 -13.36 31.84 9.87
N GLN A 178 -12.06 32.13 9.77
CA GLN A 178 -11.40 32.33 8.47
C GLN A 178 -11.56 31.09 7.58
N THR A 179 -11.27 29.91 8.12
CA THR A 179 -11.39 28.63 7.41
C THR A 179 -12.83 28.40 6.96
N ALA A 180 -13.79 28.51 7.88
CA ALA A 180 -15.21 28.29 7.62
C ALA A 180 -15.76 29.23 6.55
N MET A 181 -15.37 30.52 6.57
CA MET A 181 -15.77 31.48 5.53
C MET A 181 -15.17 31.10 4.16
N ILE A 182 -13.89 30.72 4.11
CA ILE A 182 -13.23 30.28 2.86
C ILE A 182 -13.89 29.02 2.31
N THR A 183 -14.11 28.01 3.16
CA THR A 183 -14.80 26.76 2.78
C THR A 183 -16.21 27.03 2.27
N ALA A 184 -16.99 27.92 2.91
CA ALA A 184 -18.33 28.28 2.45
C ALA A 184 -18.31 28.99 1.08
N ILE A 185 -17.35 29.90 0.84
CA ILE A 185 -17.17 30.57 -0.47
C ILE A 185 -16.81 29.53 -1.54
N LEU A 186 -15.87 28.61 -1.26
CA LEU A 186 -15.46 27.56 -2.19
C LEU A 186 -16.60 26.59 -2.50
N GLN A 187 -17.34 26.12 -1.49
CA GLN A 187 -18.50 25.24 -1.67
C GLN A 187 -19.61 25.91 -2.49
N SER A 188 -19.91 27.18 -2.21
CA SER A 188 -20.88 27.97 -2.99
C SER A 188 -20.47 28.10 -4.47
N ARG A 189 -19.19 28.36 -4.75
CA ARG A 189 -18.67 28.39 -6.13
C ARG A 189 -18.69 27.02 -6.81
N LEU A 190 -18.34 25.96 -6.09
CA LEU A 190 -18.32 24.58 -6.60
C LEU A 190 -19.74 24.07 -6.94
N ALA A 191 -20.72 24.37 -6.08
CA ALA A 191 -22.13 24.04 -6.31
C ALA A 191 -22.71 24.74 -7.55
N ARG A 192 -22.23 25.95 -7.88
CA ARG A 192 -22.65 26.73 -9.05
C ARG A 192 -21.88 26.38 -10.35
N THR A 193 -20.87 25.52 -10.29
CA THR A 193 -20.00 25.21 -11.43
C THR A 193 -20.25 23.79 -11.94
N SER A 194 -20.76 23.66 -13.16
CA SER A 194 -20.80 22.39 -13.90
C SER A 194 -19.54 22.20 -14.74
N PHE A 195 -19.26 20.97 -15.16
CA PHE A 195 -18.23 20.70 -16.16
C PHE A 195 -18.52 21.38 -17.51
N ASP A 196 -17.50 21.93 -18.16
CA ASP A 196 -17.59 22.52 -19.50
C ASP A 196 -17.61 21.41 -20.56
N LYS A 197 -18.80 20.98 -21.00
CA LYS A 197 -18.96 19.88 -21.96
C LYS A 197 -18.29 20.11 -23.32
N ASN A 198 -17.86 21.35 -23.64
CA ASN A 198 -17.04 21.63 -24.81
C ASN A 198 -15.58 21.16 -24.66
N ARG A 199 -15.22 20.57 -23.50
CA ARG A 199 -13.91 19.99 -23.18
C ARG A 199 -13.82 18.48 -23.38
N PHE A 200 -14.92 17.80 -23.71
CA PHE A 200 -14.85 16.41 -24.17
C PHE A 200 -14.01 16.32 -25.43
N GLN A 201 -13.27 15.22 -25.59
CA GLN A 201 -12.35 15.03 -26.71
C GLN A 201 -13.13 14.76 -28.00
N ASN A 202 -14.29 14.10 -27.89
CA ASN A 202 -15.18 13.80 -29.00
C ASN A 202 -16.63 14.16 -28.68
N ILE A 203 -17.34 14.73 -29.66
CA ILE A 203 -18.74 15.15 -29.58
C ILE A 203 -19.68 13.94 -29.38
N SER A 204 -19.25 12.72 -29.75
CA SER A 204 -20.02 11.49 -29.53
C SER A 204 -19.90 10.91 -28.12
N GLU A 205 -19.02 11.43 -27.25
CA GLU A 205 -18.87 10.92 -25.88
C GLU A 205 -20.16 11.08 -25.06
N LYS A 206 -20.56 10.01 -24.39
CA LYS A 206 -21.76 9.95 -23.57
C LYS A 206 -21.40 10.13 -22.11
N LEU A 207 -21.79 11.26 -21.53
CA LEU A 207 -21.70 11.51 -20.09
C LEU A 207 -22.51 10.45 -19.31
N HIS A 208 -21.85 9.75 -18.39
CA HIS A 208 -22.47 8.79 -17.48
C HIS A 208 -22.64 9.36 -16.06
N MET A 209 -21.63 10.08 -15.56
CA MET A 209 -21.63 10.66 -14.21
C MET A 209 -20.99 12.05 -14.21
N GLU A 210 -21.58 13.01 -13.49
CA GLU A 210 -20.93 14.25 -13.07
C GLU A 210 -21.05 14.39 -11.54
N CYS A 211 -19.93 14.56 -10.84
CA CYS A 211 -19.90 14.80 -9.40
C CYS A 211 -18.91 15.94 -9.05
N LYS A 212 -18.76 16.26 -7.77
CA LYS A 212 -17.81 17.28 -7.29
C LYS A 212 -16.75 16.60 -6.43
N ALA A 213 -15.48 16.89 -6.68
CA ALA A 213 -14.36 16.36 -5.93
C ALA A 213 -13.29 17.44 -5.70
N GLU A 214 -12.32 17.13 -4.85
CA GLU A 214 -11.11 17.92 -4.65
C GLU A 214 -9.91 17.11 -5.17
N MET A 215 -9.15 17.64 -6.12
CA MET A 215 -7.92 17.00 -6.59
C MET A 215 -6.77 17.34 -5.65
N VAL A 216 -6.18 16.32 -5.06
CA VAL A 216 -5.06 16.42 -4.11
C VAL A 216 -3.75 16.58 -4.89
N THR A 217 -2.94 17.54 -4.47
CA THR A 217 -1.58 17.77 -4.99
C THR A 217 -0.64 18.11 -3.81
N PRO A 218 0.69 17.96 -3.93
CA PRO A 218 1.64 17.89 -2.81
C PRO A 218 1.49 18.87 -1.64
N LEU A 219 1.01 20.10 -1.86
CA LEU A 219 0.76 21.11 -0.81
C LEU A 219 -0.65 21.71 -0.82
N VAL A 220 -1.51 21.39 -1.79
CA VAL A 220 -2.83 22.03 -1.96
C VAL A 220 -3.86 21.08 -2.55
N THR A 221 -5.09 21.23 -2.11
CA THR A 221 -6.27 20.60 -2.68
C THR A 221 -7.00 21.57 -3.63
N ASN A 222 -7.50 21.04 -4.75
CA ASN A 222 -8.09 21.84 -5.82
C ASN A 222 -9.53 21.37 -6.07
N PRO A 223 -10.58 22.08 -5.61
CA PRO A 223 -11.96 21.70 -5.88
C PRO A 223 -12.31 21.80 -7.37
N GLY A 224 -13.18 20.93 -7.87
CA GLY A 224 -13.67 20.97 -9.26
C GLY A 224 -14.74 19.91 -9.58
N PRO A 225 -15.52 20.08 -10.65
CA PRO A 225 -16.34 18.99 -11.19
C PRO A 225 -15.48 17.88 -11.81
N VAL A 226 -15.87 16.64 -11.52
CA VAL A 226 -15.43 15.40 -12.18
C VAL A 226 -16.54 14.95 -13.14
N CYS A 227 -16.17 14.46 -14.31
CA CYS A 227 -17.07 13.79 -15.24
C CYS A 227 -16.50 12.44 -15.67
N ILE A 228 -17.35 11.43 -15.80
CA ILE A 228 -17.01 10.18 -16.50
C ILE A 228 -17.90 10.05 -17.75
N THR A 229 -17.26 9.82 -18.89
CA THR A 229 -17.87 9.45 -20.16
C THR A 229 -17.70 7.95 -20.44
N ASP A 230 -18.20 7.47 -21.56
CA ASP A 230 -18.00 6.09 -22.04
C ASP A 230 -16.54 5.74 -22.33
N THR A 231 -15.66 6.74 -22.49
CA THR A 231 -14.23 6.54 -22.81
C THR A 231 -13.25 7.22 -21.84
N ASN A 232 -13.65 8.26 -21.11
CA ASN A 232 -12.72 9.12 -20.37
C ASN A 232 -13.21 9.48 -18.95
N LEU A 233 -12.26 9.58 -18.03
CA LEU A 233 -12.37 10.33 -16.79
C LEU A 233 -11.82 11.76 -17.02
N TYR A 234 -12.63 12.76 -16.69
CA TYR A 234 -12.27 14.17 -16.75
C TYR A 234 -12.36 14.82 -15.38
N PHE A 235 -11.41 15.69 -15.06
CA PHE A 235 -11.47 16.58 -13.91
C PHE A 235 -11.16 18.03 -14.33
N GLN A 236 -12.01 18.97 -13.95
CA GLN A 236 -11.84 20.39 -14.27
C GLN A 236 -11.62 21.22 -12.99
N PRO A 237 -10.38 21.55 -12.61
CA PRO A 237 -10.11 22.32 -11.41
C PRO A 237 -10.70 23.74 -11.48
N LEU A 238 -11.24 24.24 -10.35
CA LEU A 238 -11.81 25.58 -10.25
C LEU A 238 -10.78 26.70 -10.42
N ASN A 239 -9.50 26.47 -10.10
CA ASN A 239 -8.45 27.42 -10.45
C ASN A 239 -8.00 27.27 -11.91
N GLY A 240 -7.88 26.04 -12.44
CA GLY A 240 -7.33 25.75 -13.77
C GLY A 240 -5.92 25.14 -13.75
N TYR A 241 -5.40 24.83 -12.56
CA TYR A 241 -4.07 24.28 -12.30
C TYR A 241 -4.16 22.77 -11.94
N PRO A 242 -3.18 21.92 -12.35
CA PRO A 242 -1.99 22.23 -13.15
C PRO A 242 -2.29 22.36 -14.65
N LYS A 243 -3.47 21.91 -15.09
CA LYS A 243 -3.98 22.05 -16.46
C LYS A 243 -5.48 22.43 -16.40
N PRO A 244 -6.02 23.14 -17.42
CA PRO A 244 -7.42 23.59 -17.40
C PRO A 244 -8.45 22.46 -17.28
N VAL A 245 -8.11 21.29 -17.80
CA VAL A 245 -8.80 20.01 -17.60
C VAL A 245 -7.72 18.92 -17.53
N VAL A 246 -7.86 18.01 -16.58
CA VAL A 246 -7.12 16.74 -16.51
C VAL A 246 -8.00 15.68 -17.19
N GLN A 247 -7.41 14.88 -18.07
CA GLN A 247 -8.07 13.80 -18.80
C GLN A 247 -7.27 12.51 -18.60
N ILE A 248 -8.00 11.41 -18.35
CA ILE A 248 -7.49 10.04 -18.30
C ILE A 248 -8.42 9.17 -19.15
N THR A 249 -7.87 8.41 -20.09
CA THR A 249 -8.64 7.39 -20.84
C THR A 249 -8.98 6.24 -19.89
N LEU A 250 -10.23 5.79 -19.85
CA LEU A 250 -10.64 4.70 -18.96
C LEU A 250 -9.94 3.37 -19.31
N GLN A 251 -9.65 3.13 -20.59
CA GLN A 251 -8.93 1.95 -21.08
C GLN A 251 -7.44 1.94 -20.70
N ASP A 252 -6.87 3.10 -20.36
CA ASP A 252 -5.47 3.20 -19.95
C ASP A 252 -5.31 2.94 -18.44
N VAL A 253 -6.39 3.01 -17.65
CA VAL A 253 -6.35 2.77 -16.20
C VAL A 253 -5.93 1.32 -15.91
N ARG A 254 -4.99 1.16 -14.98
CA ARG A 254 -4.44 -0.13 -14.54
C ARG A 254 -4.75 -0.43 -13.07
N ARG A 255 -4.54 0.57 -12.20
CA ARG A 255 -4.73 0.43 -10.74
C ARG A 255 -5.56 1.59 -10.22
N ILE A 256 -6.48 1.29 -9.31
CA ILE A 256 -7.21 2.29 -8.51
C ILE A 256 -7.16 1.95 -7.03
N TYR A 257 -6.72 2.91 -6.21
CA TYR A 257 -6.62 2.75 -4.77
C TYR A 257 -7.61 3.67 -4.07
N LYS A 258 -8.35 3.14 -3.09
CA LYS A 258 -8.90 4.00 -2.04
C LYS A 258 -7.74 4.47 -1.17
N ARG A 259 -7.79 5.71 -0.70
CA ARG A 259 -6.75 6.34 0.12
C ARG A 259 -7.36 7.00 1.36
N ARG A 260 -6.57 7.16 2.41
CA ARG A 260 -6.85 8.09 3.51
C ARG A 260 -6.32 9.47 3.15
N HIS A 261 -7.00 10.55 3.54
CA HIS A 261 -6.47 11.92 3.46
C HIS A 261 -6.84 12.65 4.75
N GLY A 262 -5.85 13.21 5.44
CA GLY A 262 -6.02 13.70 6.82
C GLY A 262 -6.60 12.62 7.74
N LEU A 263 -6.03 11.39 7.69
CA LEU A 263 -6.47 10.19 8.40
C LEU A 263 -7.93 9.71 8.15
N MET A 264 -8.68 10.31 7.22
CA MET A 264 -10.05 9.91 6.87
C MET A 264 -10.11 9.18 5.51
N PRO A 265 -10.91 8.11 5.33
CA PRO A 265 -10.98 7.31 4.10
C PRO A 265 -11.77 8.02 2.99
N LEU A 266 -11.24 9.15 2.50
CA LEU A 266 -11.89 10.06 1.56
C LEU A 266 -11.24 10.09 0.19
N GLY A 267 -10.16 9.35 -0.05
CA GLY A 267 -9.34 9.45 -1.25
C GLY A 267 -9.56 8.36 -2.27
N LEU A 268 -9.33 8.69 -3.54
CA LEU A 268 -9.22 7.77 -4.67
C LEU A 268 -8.06 8.21 -5.55
N GLU A 269 -7.15 7.28 -5.81
CA GLU A 269 -5.97 7.50 -6.63
C GLU A 269 -5.95 6.56 -7.84
N VAL A 270 -5.65 7.10 -9.03
CA VAL A 270 -5.81 6.40 -10.32
C VAL A 270 -4.49 6.39 -11.08
N PHE A 271 -4.03 5.19 -11.44
CA PHE A 271 -2.78 4.94 -12.16
C PHE A 271 -3.07 4.29 -13.52
N CYS A 272 -2.40 4.77 -14.57
CA CYS A 272 -2.49 4.26 -15.94
C CYS A 272 -1.29 3.39 -16.35
N THR A 273 -0.39 3.14 -15.39
CA THR A 273 0.93 2.52 -15.56
C THR A 273 1.22 1.62 -14.37
N GLU A 274 1.85 0.48 -14.61
CA GLU A 274 2.08 -0.54 -13.57
C GLU A 274 3.13 -0.10 -12.55
N ASP A 275 4.27 0.44 -13.01
CA ASP A 275 5.44 0.70 -12.16
C ASP A 275 5.60 2.15 -11.69
N ASP A 276 4.71 3.09 -12.09
CA ASP A 276 4.85 4.49 -11.71
C ASP A 276 4.55 4.72 -10.21
N LEU A 277 5.47 5.43 -9.57
CA LEU A 277 5.41 5.90 -8.18
C LEU A 277 4.32 6.99 -7.98
N CYS A 278 4.13 7.85 -8.98
CA CYS A 278 3.16 8.94 -8.96
C CYS A 278 1.92 8.60 -9.80
N SER A 279 0.73 8.81 -9.25
CA SER A 279 -0.52 8.59 -9.97
C SER A 279 -0.83 9.68 -10.99
N ASN A 280 -1.75 9.39 -11.92
CA ASN A 280 -2.20 10.34 -12.93
C ASN A 280 -3.24 11.32 -12.37
N ILE A 281 -4.00 10.92 -11.35
CA ILE A 281 -4.84 11.81 -10.54
C ILE A 281 -5.11 11.21 -9.14
N TYR A 282 -5.12 12.07 -8.12
CA TYR A 282 -5.65 11.79 -6.79
C TYR A 282 -6.86 12.71 -6.56
N LEU A 283 -8.05 12.13 -6.37
CA LEU A 283 -9.31 12.80 -6.04
C LEU A 283 -9.75 12.50 -4.60
N LYS A 284 -10.46 13.45 -3.98
CA LYS A 284 -11.01 13.39 -2.63
C LYS A 284 -12.53 13.59 -2.67
N ARG A 285 -13.26 12.82 -1.84
CA ARG A 285 -14.72 12.59 -1.77
C ARG A 285 -15.40 11.90 -2.98
N PRO A 286 -14.94 10.73 -3.48
CA PRO A 286 -15.38 10.18 -4.76
C PRO A 286 -16.01 8.78 -4.64
N ASP A 287 -16.79 8.49 -3.59
CA ASP A 287 -17.25 7.12 -3.27
C ASP A 287 -17.98 6.43 -4.44
N ASP A 288 -18.91 7.12 -5.10
CA ASP A 288 -19.62 6.63 -6.29
C ASP A 288 -18.69 6.44 -7.51
N LEU A 289 -17.62 7.25 -7.58
CA LEU A 289 -16.65 7.25 -8.69
C LEU A 289 -15.80 5.97 -8.68
N TYR A 290 -15.45 5.46 -7.49
CA TYR A 290 -14.66 4.24 -7.34
C TYR A 290 -15.36 3.05 -8.00
N PHE A 291 -16.63 2.83 -7.68
CA PHE A 291 -17.41 1.71 -8.22
C PHE A 291 -17.57 1.82 -9.73
N TYR A 292 -17.72 3.03 -10.26
CA TYR A 292 -17.84 3.25 -11.70
C TYR A 292 -16.52 2.98 -12.45
N ILE A 293 -15.37 3.45 -11.96
CA ILE A 293 -14.07 3.18 -12.60
C ILE A 293 -13.71 1.70 -12.48
N ALA A 294 -14.03 1.05 -11.35
CA ALA A 294 -13.79 -0.38 -11.13
C ALA A 294 -14.46 -1.27 -12.19
N THR A 295 -15.62 -0.88 -12.75
CA THR A 295 -16.28 -1.70 -13.81
C THR A 295 -15.55 -1.69 -15.17
N TYR A 296 -14.59 -0.80 -15.40
CA TYR A 296 -13.79 -0.74 -16.63
C TYR A 296 -12.48 -1.53 -16.52
N LEU A 297 -12.13 -1.96 -15.32
CA LEU A 297 -10.95 -2.78 -15.05
C LEU A 297 -11.34 -4.26 -15.14
N GLU A 298 -11.15 -4.85 -16.34
CA GLU A 298 -11.43 -6.29 -16.61
C GLU A 298 -10.71 -7.26 -15.66
N HIS A 299 -9.71 -6.77 -14.93
CA HIS A 299 -8.96 -7.48 -13.90
C HIS A 299 -8.82 -6.67 -12.59
N HIS A 300 -9.90 -6.01 -12.11
CA HIS A 300 -9.88 -5.37 -10.78
C HIS A 300 -9.89 -6.37 -9.62
N VAL A 301 -8.81 -7.15 -9.52
CA VAL A 301 -8.45 -7.84 -8.30
C VAL A 301 -8.11 -6.75 -7.29
N ALA A 302 -9.00 -6.49 -6.32
CA ALA A 302 -8.65 -5.67 -5.17
C ALA A 302 -7.32 -6.19 -4.61
N GLU A 303 -6.32 -5.32 -4.45
CA GLU A 303 -4.94 -5.78 -4.24
C GLU A 303 -4.79 -6.52 -2.90
N HIS A 304 -4.72 -7.85 -2.97
CA HIS A 304 -4.53 -8.72 -1.81
C HIS A 304 -3.04 -8.88 -1.53
N THR A 305 -2.60 -8.32 -0.40
CA THR A 305 -1.20 -8.31 0.09
C THR A 305 -0.52 -9.68 0.06
N GLU A 306 -1.28 -10.75 0.28
CA GLU A 306 -0.77 -12.13 0.39
C GLU A 306 -0.15 -12.63 -0.92
N SER A 307 -0.68 -12.22 -2.09
CA SER A 307 -0.10 -12.59 -3.38
C SER A 307 1.26 -11.93 -3.60
N TYR A 308 1.38 -10.63 -3.31
CA TYR A 308 2.63 -9.88 -3.44
C TYR A 308 3.66 -10.30 -2.39
N MET A 309 3.24 -10.58 -1.16
CA MET A 309 4.11 -11.11 -0.10
C MET A 309 4.75 -12.43 -0.54
N LEU A 310 3.96 -13.37 -1.06
CA LEU A 310 4.48 -14.66 -1.53
C LEU A 310 5.41 -14.51 -2.74
N GLN A 311 5.07 -13.62 -3.69
CA GLN A 311 5.93 -13.34 -4.84
C GLN A 311 7.27 -12.72 -4.42
N TRP A 312 7.27 -11.78 -3.47
CA TRP A 312 8.48 -11.20 -2.88
C TRP A 312 9.31 -12.25 -2.13
N GLN A 313 8.66 -13.08 -1.31
CA GLN A 313 9.33 -14.16 -0.57
C GLN A 313 10.03 -15.15 -1.51
N ARG A 314 9.40 -15.51 -2.64
CA ARG A 314 9.95 -16.38 -3.69
C ARG A 314 11.00 -15.69 -4.59
N GLY A 315 11.27 -14.40 -4.39
CA GLY A 315 12.21 -13.63 -5.21
C GLY A 315 11.68 -13.20 -6.58
N HIS A 316 10.38 -13.36 -6.86
CA HIS A 316 9.75 -12.87 -8.10
C HIS A 316 9.57 -11.35 -8.11
N LEU A 317 9.40 -10.74 -6.93
CA LEU A 317 9.44 -9.28 -6.74
C LEU A 317 10.70 -8.88 -5.99
N SER A 318 11.28 -7.75 -6.39
CA SER A 318 12.42 -7.13 -5.70
C SER A 318 12.01 -6.53 -4.34
N ASN A 319 12.97 -6.29 -3.44
CA ASN A 319 12.73 -5.57 -2.18
C ASN A 319 12.16 -4.17 -2.45
N TYR A 320 12.72 -3.43 -3.43
CA TYR A 320 12.20 -2.13 -3.87
C TYR A 320 10.73 -2.20 -4.32
N GLN A 321 10.40 -3.12 -5.21
CA GLN A 321 9.02 -3.30 -5.72
C GLN A 321 8.05 -3.67 -4.59
N TYR A 322 8.48 -4.54 -3.67
CA TYR A 322 7.64 -4.94 -2.55
C TYR A 322 7.41 -3.81 -1.55
N LEU A 323 8.44 -3.03 -1.21
CA LEU A 323 8.30 -1.82 -0.39
C LEU A 323 7.39 -0.78 -1.04
N LEU A 324 7.47 -0.59 -2.37
CA LEU A 324 6.57 0.29 -3.10
C LEU A 324 5.11 -0.20 -3.01
N HIS A 325 4.88 -1.50 -3.15
CA HIS A 325 3.55 -2.10 -2.99
C HIS A 325 3.01 -1.96 -1.55
N LEU A 326 3.82 -2.23 -0.53
CA LEU A 326 3.42 -2.03 0.87
C LEU A 326 3.10 -0.56 1.19
N ASN A 327 3.91 0.39 0.70
CA ASN A 327 3.61 1.81 0.81
C ASN A 327 2.25 2.14 0.17
N ASN A 328 1.97 1.62 -1.03
CA ASN A 328 0.65 1.80 -1.67
C ASN A 328 -0.48 1.22 -0.80
N LEU A 329 -0.39 -0.03 -0.35
CA LEU A 329 -1.43 -0.63 0.52
C LEU A 329 -1.62 0.13 1.84
N ALA A 330 -0.58 0.80 2.32
CA ALA A 330 -0.61 1.60 3.55
C ALA A 330 -1.14 3.04 3.37
N ASP A 331 -1.76 3.32 2.22
CA ASP A 331 -2.28 4.62 1.78
C ASP A 331 -1.20 5.70 1.58
N ARG A 332 0.03 5.34 1.24
CA ARG A 332 1.07 6.32 0.88
C ARG A 332 0.90 6.80 -0.57
N SER A 333 1.20 8.07 -0.84
CA SER A 333 1.13 8.67 -2.17
C SER A 333 2.12 9.83 -2.32
N CYS A 334 2.75 9.96 -3.49
CA CYS A 334 3.62 11.09 -3.79
C CYS A 334 2.86 12.41 -4.08
N ASN A 335 1.53 12.36 -4.21
CA ASN A 335 0.67 13.54 -4.36
C ASN A 335 0.25 14.14 -3.00
N ASP A 336 0.54 13.47 -1.87
CA ASP A 336 0.28 13.97 -0.51
C ASP A 336 1.57 13.87 0.32
N LEU A 337 2.28 14.99 0.50
CA LEU A 337 3.57 15.00 1.20
C LEU A 337 3.48 14.60 2.68
N SER A 338 2.29 14.67 3.28
CA SER A 338 2.07 14.21 4.67
C SER A 338 1.95 12.68 4.78
N GLN A 339 1.81 12.02 3.62
CA GLN A 339 1.73 10.58 3.44
C GLN A 339 2.70 10.08 2.36
N TYR A 340 3.87 10.72 2.22
CA TYR A 340 4.85 10.29 1.23
C TYR A 340 5.35 8.86 1.52
N PRO A 341 5.63 8.04 0.49
CA PRO A 341 6.23 6.72 0.68
C PRO A 341 7.55 6.78 1.45
N GLY A 342 7.72 5.87 2.42
CA GLY A 342 8.91 5.76 3.24
C GLY A 342 9.67 4.46 2.95
N PHE A 343 11.00 4.55 2.97
CA PHE A 343 11.95 3.45 2.74
C PHE A 343 12.99 3.42 3.88
N PRO A 344 13.52 2.24 4.24
CA PRO A 344 14.54 2.14 5.28
C PRO A 344 15.84 2.78 4.83
N TRP A 345 16.60 3.37 5.76
CA TRP A 345 18.06 3.41 5.63
C TRP A 345 18.62 1.97 5.62
N THR A 346 19.38 1.60 4.58
CA THR A 346 19.96 0.24 4.44
C THR A 346 21.44 0.17 4.77
N ILE A 347 22.20 1.23 4.55
CA ILE A 347 23.65 1.30 4.75
C ILE A 347 23.94 2.11 6.03
N HIS A 348 24.89 1.63 6.83
CA HIS A 348 25.42 2.32 8.02
C HIS A 348 26.70 3.12 7.70
N ASP A 349 27.54 2.64 6.78
CA ASP A 349 28.83 3.26 6.45
C ASP A 349 28.74 4.21 5.25
N TYR A 350 28.75 5.51 5.54
CA TYR A 350 28.85 6.60 4.55
C TYR A 350 30.22 7.32 4.60
N SER A 351 31.23 6.68 5.19
CA SER A 351 32.54 7.27 5.51
C SER A 351 33.72 6.57 4.83
N SER A 352 33.64 5.26 4.58
CA SER A 352 34.70 4.50 3.92
C SER A 352 34.84 4.83 2.42
N SER A 353 36.04 4.57 1.88
CA SER A 353 36.36 4.71 0.46
C SER A 353 35.79 3.61 -0.43
N GLU A 354 35.41 2.47 0.15
CA GLU A 354 34.79 1.33 -0.54
C GLU A 354 33.60 0.83 0.27
N LEU A 355 32.58 0.31 -0.41
CA LEU A 355 31.36 -0.21 0.20
C LEU A 355 31.33 -1.73 0.08
N ASP A 356 31.65 -2.43 1.17
CA ASP A 356 31.65 -3.90 1.21
C ASP A 356 30.28 -4.44 1.63
N LEU A 357 29.48 -4.87 0.64
CA LEU A 357 28.16 -5.49 0.85
C LEU A 357 28.23 -6.94 1.36
N SER A 358 29.43 -7.52 1.53
CA SER A 358 29.61 -8.83 2.17
C SER A 358 29.79 -8.75 3.69
N ASN A 359 30.16 -7.57 4.20
CA ASN A 359 30.32 -7.30 5.62
C ASN A 359 28.98 -6.91 6.28
N PRO A 360 28.45 -7.69 7.25
CA PRO A 360 27.22 -7.33 7.97
C PRO A 360 27.30 -5.96 8.69
N GLY A 361 28.49 -5.51 9.10
CA GLY A 361 28.69 -4.22 9.74
C GLY A 361 28.53 -3.00 8.82
N THR A 362 28.44 -3.22 7.50
CA THR A 362 28.12 -2.17 6.52
C THR A 362 26.64 -1.78 6.55
N PHE A 363 25.77 -2.65 7.05
CA PHE A 363 24.32 -2.47 7.00
C PHE A 363 23.75 -1.92 8.31
N GLN A 364 22.60 -1.26 8.22
CA GLN A 364 21.81 -0.90 9.39
C GLN A 364 21.10 -2.12 9.99
N ASP A 365 20.96 -2.10 11.32
CA ASP A 365 20.07 -2.99 12.06
C ASP A 365 18.59 -2.64 11.79
N LEU A 366 17.99 -3.32 10.82
CA LEU A 366 16.60 -3.13 10.38
C LEU A 366 15.56 -3.54 11.44
N SER A 367 15.96 -4.21 12.53
CA SER A 367 15.05 -4.58 13.62
C SER A 367 14.69 -3.41 14.54
N LYS A 368 15.37 -2.25 14.39
CA LYS A 368 15.22 -1.05 15.21
C LYS A 368 14.84 0.18 14.36
N PRO A 369 13.98 1.07 14.87
CA PRO A 369 13.79 2.38 14.25
C PRO A 369 15.08 3.20 14.39
N VAL A 370 15.29 4.18 13.48
CA VAL A 370 16.46 5.09 13.48
C VAL A 370 16.76 5.64 14.88
N GLY A 371 15.72 6.04 15.62
CA GLY A 371 15.83 6.61 16.98
C GLY A 371 16.37 5.67 18.07
N ALA A 372 16.41 4.36 17.82
CA ALA A 372 16.88 3.35 18.75
C ALA A 372 18.26 2.76 18.37
N LEU A 373 18.88 3.24 17.28
CA LEU A 373 20.21 2.79 16.86
C LEU A 373 21.31 3.26 17.83
N ASN A 374 21.25 4.52 18.27
CA ASN A 374 22.18 5.09 19.25
C ASN A 374 21.67 4.92 20.68
N LYS A 375 22.25 3.99 21.44
CA LYS A 375 21.83 3.65 22.82
C LYS A 375 21.92 4.81 23.80
N GLU A 376 23.05 5.53 23.82
CA GLU A 376 23.26 6.66 24.75
C GLU A 376 22.25 7.78 24.52
N TRP A 377 21.79 7.91 23.27
CA TRP A 377 20.84 8.93 22.88
C TRP A 377 19.39 8.50 23.10
N LEU A 378 19.06 7.23 22.85
CA LEU A 378 17.78 6.62 23.21
C LEU A 378 17.44 6.81 24.70
N GLU A 379 18.40 6.61 25.61
CA GLU A 379 18.21 6.87 27.05
C GLU A 379 17.84 8.34 27.34
N ARG A 380 18.43 9.28 26.61
CA ARG A 380 18.12 10.72 26.72
C ARG A 380 16.75 11.08 26.14
N LEU A 381 16.25 10.35 25.14
CA LEU A 381 14.91 10.51 24.58
C LEU A 381 13.82 9.98 25.51
N LEU A 382 13.99 8.77 26.03
CA LEU A 382 13.05 8.14 26.95
C LEU A 382 12.83 8.98 28.22
N THR A 383 13.83 9.78 28.61
CA THR A 383 13.75 10.75 29.71
C THR A 383 12.92 12.01 29.38
N ARG A 384 12.76 12.36 28.10
CA ARG A 384 12.08 13.61 27.67
C ARG A 384 10.65 13.41 27.16
N TYR A 385 10.32 12.22 26.66
CA TYR A 385 8.99 11.85 26.15
C TYR A 385 8.39 12.90 25.19
N GLN A 386 9.08 13.15 24.06
CA GLN A 386 8.71 14.21 23.11
C GLN A 386 8.07 13.68 21.83
N GLU A 387 7.29 14.56 21.19
CA GLU A 387 6.41 14.30 20.06
C GLU A 387 7.20 14.38 18.74
N ILE A 388 7.47 13.23 18.11
CA ILE A 388 8.32 13.15 16.91
C ILE A 388 7.77 12.09 15.96
N HIS A 389 8.05 12.20 14.66
CA HIS A 389 7.61 11.28 13.61
C HIS A 389 8.69 11.23 12.50
N TYR A 390 8.85 10.09 11.83
CA TYR A 390 9.99 9.81 10.93
C TYR A 390 9.79 10.29 9.48
N SER A 391 8.57 10.67 9.10
CA SER A 391 8.23 11.20 7.77
C SER A 391 7.28 12.39 7.90
N SER A 392 7.60 13.51 7.27
CA SER A 392 6.79 14.74 7.27
C SER A 392 7.00 15.49 5.96
N PRO A 393 6.10 16.41 5.56
CA PRO A 393 6.29 17.23 4.35
C PRO A 393 7.62 17.99 4.36
N GLY A 394 8.04 18.49 5.52
CA GLY A 394 9.33 19.17 5.68
C GLY A 394 10.53 18.24 5.46
N TYR A 395 10.44 16.99 5.87
CA TYR A 395 11.50 15.99 5.66
C TYR A 395 11.59 15.53 4.21
N VAL A 396 10.44 15.33 3.55
CA VAL A 396 10.38 14.99 2.13
C VAL A 396 10.92 16.12 1.27
N LEU A 397 10.51 17.37 1.54
CA LEU A 397 11.01 18.55 0.81
C LEU A 397 12.46 18.95 1.16
N PHE A 398 13.00 18.46 2.28
CA PHE A 398 14.44 18.55 2.57
C PHE A 398 15.24 17.73 1.54
N TYR A 399 14.85 16.49 1.26
CA TYR A 399 15.48 15.68 0.20
C TYR A 399 15.17 16.21 -1.20
N LEU A 400 13.90 16.53 -1.48
CA LEU A 400 13.43 16.88 -2.82
C LEU A 400 13.67 18.34 -3.24
N VAL A 401 14.38 19.16 -2.45
CA VAL A 401 14.56 20.60 -2.73
C VAL A 401 15.15 20.92 -4.11
N ARG A 402 15.91 19.99 -4.71
CA ARG A 402 16.49 20.14 -6.06
C ARG A 402 15.52 19.74 -7.20
N ILE A 403 14.53 18.89 -6.91
CA ILE A 403 13.46 18.49 -7.85
C ILE A 403 12.26 19.43 -7.77
N ALA A 404 11.81 19.71 -6.54
CA ALA A 404 10.58 20.45 -6.25
C ALA A 404 10.80 21.75 -5.42
N PRO A 405 11.75 22.63 -5.81
CA PRO A 405 12.09 23.84 -5.05
C PRO A 405 10.89 24.77 -4.84
N GLU A 406 9.90 24.74 -5.72
CA GLU A 406 8.68 25.54 -5.62
C GLU A 406 7.84 25.17 -4.38
N TYR A 407 7.80 23.89 -4.02
CA TYR A 407 7.12 23.42 -2.82
C TYR A 407 7.93 23.75 -1.56
N THR A 408 9.26 23.60 -1.59
CA THR A 408 10.13 24.04 -0.47
C THR A 408 9.98 25.53 -0.19
N LEU A 409 10.04 26.38 -1.24
CA LEU A 409 9.80 27.82 -1.11
C LEU A 409 8.40 28.14 -0.58
N SER A 410 7.37 27.37 -0.96
CA SER A 410 6.00 27.60 -0.50
C SER A 410 5.84 27.25 0.99
N LEU A 411 6.39 26.11 1.43
CA LEU A 411 6.39 25.69 2.83
C LEU A 411 7.20 26.65 3.73
N GLN A 412 8.31 27.18 3.22
CA GLN A 412 9.24 28.04 3.96
C GLN A 412 9.05 29.55 3.69
N ASN A 413 7.79 29.98 3.48
CA ASN A 413 7.39 31.39 3.39
C ASN A 413 8.16 32.23 2.34
N GLY A 414 8.52 31.60 1.22
CA GLY A 414 9.18 32.22 0.08
C GLY A 414 10.71 32.24 0.15
N ARG A 415 11.33 31.45 1.02
CA ARG A 415 12.80 31.32 1.12
C ARG A 415 13.19 29.85 1.23
N PHE A 416 14.44 29.54 0.93
CA PHE A 416 15.04 28.27 1.36
C PHE A 416 15.47 28.38 2.83
N ASP A 417 15.75 27.24 3.46
CA ASP A 417 16.21 27.16 4.84
C ASP A 417 17.60 27.77 5.00
N ASN A 418 18.07 27.87 6.24
CA ASN A 418 19.48 28.07 6.52
C ASN A 418 20.29 26.94 5.86
N ALA A 419 21.31 27.30 5.07
CA ALA A 419 22.19 26.39 4.35
C ALA A 419 22.77 25.26 5.22
N ASP A 420 23.05 25.50 6.50
CA ASP A 420 23.55 24.47 7.44
C ASP A 420 22.49 23.41 7.81
N ARG A 421 21.21 23.66 7.53
CA ARG A 421 20.07 22.74 7.76
C ARG A 421 19.51 22.14 6.46
N MET A 422 20.06 22.52 5.31
CA MET A 422 19.63 22.03 4.01
C MET A 422 20.27 20.67 3.69
N PHE A 423 19.60 19.85 2.87
CA PHE A 423 20.18 18.58 2.41
C PHE A 423 21.40 18.86 1.53
N ASN A 424 22.59 18.67 2.10
CA ASN A 424 23.86 19.05 1.48
C ASN A 424 24.86 17.89 1.43
N SER A 425 24.78 16.92 2.35
CA SER A 425 25.68 15.75 2.41
C SER A 425 24.94 14.53 2.94
N ILE A 426 25.11 13.38 2.29
CA ILE A 426 24.46 12.12 2.72
C ILE A 426 25.04 11.65 4.05
N ALA A 427 26.37 11.69 4.20
CA ALA A 427 27.05 11.27 5.42
C ALA A 427 26.71 12.16 6.63
N GLU A 428 26.59 13.48 6.41
CA GLU A 428 26.16 14.41 7.47
C GLU A 428 24.69 14.21 7.83
N THR A 429 23.82 13.95 6.84
CA THR A 429 22.40 13.66 7.08
C THR A 429 22.22 12.40 7.92
N TRP A 430 22.92 11.31 7.56
CA TRP A 430 22.92 10.07 8.33
C TRP A 430 23.38 10.29 9.78
N LYS A 431 24.51 10.97 9.96
CA LYS A 431 25.02 11.31 11.29
C LYS A 431 24.02 12.13 12.11
N ASN A 432 23.38 13.12 11.49
CA ASN A 432 22.36 13.94 12.14
C ASN A 432 21.15 13.11 12.58
N CYS A 433 20.78 12.05 11.86
CA CYS A 433 19.72 11.12 12.28
C CYS A 433 20.12 10.19 13.45
N LEU A 434 21.42 10.04 13.74
CA LEU A 434 21.92 9.23 14.86
C LEU A 434 22.24 10.05 16.13
N ASP A 435 22.68 11.30 15.96
CA ASP A 435 23.15 12.17 17.04
C ASP A 435 22.20 13.36 17.33
N GLY A 436 21.36 13.75 16.36
CA GLY A 436 20.61 14.99 16.34
C GLY A 436 19.33 14.94 17.17
N ALA A 437 19.21 15.85 18.13
CA ALA A 437 18.19 15.82 19.20
C ALA A 437 16.71 15.66 18.79
N MET A 438 16.34 15.94 17.54
CA MET A 438 14.99 15.74 17.00
C MET A 438 14.99 15.29 15.52
N ASP A 439 15.98 14.51 15.09
CA ASP A 439 16.07 14.02 13.70
C ASP A 439 16.00 12.49 13.63
N PHE A 440 14.97 11.97 12.95
CA PHE A 440 14.63 10.55 12.86
C PHE A 440 14.18 10.18 11.44
N LYS A 441 14.63 10.93 10.43
CA LYS A 441 14.19 10.74 9.04
C LYS A 441 14.49 9.32 8.58
N GLU A 442 13.49 8.64 8.06
CA GLU A 442 13.69 7.51 7.15
C GLU A 442 13.85 8.04 5.71
N LEU A 443 14.29 7.18 4.79
CA LEU A 443 14.51 7.53 3.39
C LEU A 443 13.22 7.57 2.56
N ILE A 444 13.36 8.07 1.33
CA ILE A 444 12.33 8.10 0.29
C ILE A 444 12.74 7.21 -0.90
N PRO A 445 11.80 6.73 -1.75
CA PRO A 445 12.10 5.78 -2.83
C PRO A 445 13.20 6.23 -3.80
N GLU A 446 13.40 7.54 -3.97
CA GLU A 446 14.39 8.16 -4.85
C GLU A 446 15.83 7.76 -4.52
N PHE A 447 16.14 7.40 -3.27
CA PHE A 447 17.46 6.88 -2.87
C PHE A 447 17.80 5.52 -3.50
N TYR A 448 16.80 4.81 -4.01
CA TYR A 448 16.88 3.47 -4.59
C TYR A 448 16.36 3.42 -6.04
N GLY A 449 15.89 4.55 -6.57
CA GLY A 449 15.43 4.71 -7.95
C GLY A 449 16.55 5.11 -8.90
N ASP A 450 16.19 5.26 -10.18
CA ASP A 450 17.15 5.55 -11.26
C ASP A 450 17.30 7.06 -11.55
N ASP A 451 16.44 7.92 -10.95
CA ASP A 451 16.54 9.38 -11.09
C ASP A 451 17.48 10.00 -10.04
N VAL A 452 18.51 10.67 -10.54
CA VAL A 452 19.55 11.34 -9.74
C VAL A 452 19.27 12.82 -9.52
N SER A 453 18.15 13.35 -10.02
CA SER A 453 17.87 14.79 -10.04
C SER A 453 17.73 15.41 -8.64
N PHE A 454 17.42 14.63 -7.60
CA PHE A 454 17.43 15.10 -6.20
C PHE A 454 18.83 15.32 -5.61
N LEU A 455 19.87 14.75 -6.24
CA LEU A 455 21.27 14.92 -5.83
C LEU A 455 21.97 16.07 -6.56
N VAL A 456 21.48 16.48 -7.73
CA VAL A 456 22.17 17.42 -8.64
C VAL A 456 21.36 18.72 -8.78
N ASN A 457 21.96 19.86 -8.43
CA ASN A 457 21.37 21.19 -8.58
C ASN A 457 21.41 21.63 -10.06
N SER A 458 20.63 20.92 -10.89
CA SER A 458 20.50 21.13 -12.33
C SER A 458 19.85 22.48 -12.67
N LEU A 459 18.99 22.98 -11.77
CA LEU A 459 18.31 24.28 -11.90
C LEU A 459 19.18 25.47 -11.46
N LYS A 460 20.36 25.21 -10.88
CA LYS A 460 21.29 26.22 -10.32
C LYS A 460 20.59 27.18 -9.37
N LEU A 461 19.85 26.59 -8.43
CA LEU A 461 19.23 27.23 -7.29
C LEU A 461 20.30 27.85 -6.38
N ASP A 462 20.04 29.06 -5.88
CA ASP A 462 20.81 29.66 -4.79
C ASP A 462 20.31 29.09 -3.45
N LEU A 463 21.00 28.06 -2.95
CA LEU A 463 20.70 27.40 -1.68
C LEU A 463 21.51 27.99 -0.50
N GLY A 464 22.24 29.09 -0.74
CA GLY A 464 23.04 29.80 0.26
C GLY A 464 24.38 29.15 0.60
N ASN A 465 25.07 29.78 1.56
CA ASN A 465 26.38 29.36 2.06
C ASN A 465 26.28 28.93 3.53
N ARG A 466 26.93 27.80 3.85
CA ARG A 466 27.13 27.27 5.21
C ARG A 466 27.98 28.22 6.05
N GLN A 467 27.98 28.03 7.38
CA GLN A 467 28.85 28.80 8.31
C GLN A 467 30.35 28.73 7.96
N GLY A 468 30.81 27.65 7.33
CA GLY A 468 32.18 27.51 6.82
C GLY A 468 32.47 28.27 5.51
N GLY A 469 31.50 29.00 4.94
CA GLY A 469 31.62 29.70 3.66
C GLY A 469 31.44 28.81 2.42
N GLN A 470 31.23 27.50 2.60
CA GLN A 470 30.94 26.56 1.52
C GLN A 470 29.51 26.75 1.00
N MET A 471 29.35 26.86 -0.31
CA MET A 471 28.06 26.97 -0.99
C MET A 471 27.36 25.61 -1.05
N VAL A 472 26.05 25.58 -0.83
CA VAL A 472 25.22 24.38 -1.04
C VAL A 472 24.85 24.32 -2.53
N ASP A 473 25.31 23.30 -3.26
CA ASP A 473 25.02 23.08 -4.68
C ASP A 473 24.54 21.63 -4.90
N ASP A 474 25.29 20.80 -5.61
CA ASP A 474 25.09 19.35 -5.65
C ASP A 474 25.29 18.72 -4.26
N VAL A 475 24.67 17.56 -4.00
CA VAL A 475 24.80 16.83 -2.73
C VAL A 475 26.16 16.13 -2.64
N GLU A 476 26.86 16.31 -1.53
CA GLU A 476 28.08 15.57 -1.23
C GLU A 476 27.78 14.08 -1.05
N LEU A 477 28.43 13.27 -1.88
CA LEU A 477 28.28 11.83 -1.88
C LEU A 477 29.31 11.17 -0.94
N PRO A 478 29.01 9.97 -0.41
CA PRO A 478 29.96 9.16 0.33
C PRO A 478 31.23 8.87 -0.49
N PRO A 479 32.42 8.70 0.11
CA PRO A 479 33.66 8.49 -0.65
C PRO A 479 33.65 7.24 -1.55
N TRP A 480 32.84 6.23 -1.23
CA TRP A 480 32.62 5.04 -2.06
C TRP A 480 31.74 5.27 -3.30
N ALA A 481 31.08 6.42 -3.43
CA ALA A 481 30.24 6.78 -4.57
C ALA A 481 30.96 7.75 -5.51
N SER A 482 31.37 7.25 -6.68
CA SER A 482 32.15 8.00 -7.68
C SER A 482 31.35 9.05 -8.45
N SER A 483 30.01 8.97 -8.46
CA SER A 483 29.14 9.91 -9.18
C SER A 483 27.69 9.87 -8.66
N PRO A 484 26.85 10.87 -8.98
CA PRO A 484 25.43 10.87 -8.61
C PRO A 484 24.62 9.70 -9.17
N LYS A 485 25.13 8.96 -10.17
CA LYS A 485 24.52 7.71 -10.68
C LYS A 485 25.00 6.46 -9.95
N ASP A 486 26.24 6.49 -9.48
CA ASP A 486 26.87 5.38 -8.74
C ASP A 486 26.28 5.24 -7.33
N PHE A 487 25.87 6.36 -6.70
CA PHE A 487 25.24 6.35 -5.37
C PHE A 487 23.89 5.59 -5.34
N PRO A 488 22.85 5.93 -6.13
CA PRO A 488 21.58 5.21 -6.09
C PRO A 488 21.73 3.75 -6.54
N GLN A 489 22.61 3.45 -7.52
CA GLN A 489 22.89 2.08 -7.93
C GLN A 489 23.43 1.25 -6.76
N LYS A 490 24.46 1.72 -6.05
CA LYS A 490 25.01 1.02 -4.88
C LYS A 490 24.03 0.93 -3.71
N SER A 491 23.18 1.95 -3.52
CA SER A 491 22.08 1.90 -2.56
C SER A 491 21.05 0.82 -2.93
N LYS A 492 20.69 0.70 -4.21
CA LYS A 492 19.81 -0.34 -4.77
C LYS A 492 20.41 -1.73 -4.63
N ASP A 493 21.71 -1.88 -4.92
CA ASP A 493 22.46 -3.13 -4.72
C ASP A 493 22.50 -3.52 -3.23
N ALA A 494 22.62 -2.55 -2.32
CA ALA A 494 22.53 -2.78 -0.88
C ALA A 494 21.10 -3.18 -0.44
N LEU A 495 20.06 -2.52 -0.96
CA LEU A 495 18.65 -2.84 -0.70
C LEU A 495 18.29 -4.24 -1.19
N GLU A 496 18.75 -4.66 -2.36
CA GLU A 496 18.49 -6.00 -2.92
C GLU A 496 19.48 -7.07 -2.42
N SER A 497 20.43 -6.71 -1.55
CA SER A 497 21.41 -7.65 -0.99
C SER A 497 20.76 -8.79 -0.19
N ASN A 498 21.50 -9.88 -0.01
CA ASN A 498 21.06 -11.01 0.82
C ASN A 498 20.82 -10.58 2.28
N TYR A 499 21.67 -9.70 2.84
CA TYR A 499 21.50 -9.21 4.21
C TYR A 499 20.18 -8.46 4.38
N VAL A 500 19.92 -7.46 3.54
CA VAL A 500 18.67 -6.69 3.62
C VAL A 500 17.48 -7.59 3.31
N SER A 501 17.54 -8.44 2.29
CA SER A 501 16.49 -9.43 1.99
C SER A 501 16.12 -10.31 3.19
N GLU A 502 17.12 -10.73 3.99
CA GLU A 502 16.92 -11.55 5.17
C GLU A 502 16.33 -10.79 6.36
N HIS A 503 16.54 -9.49 6.46
CA HIS A 503 16.17 -8.65 7.62
C HIS A 503 15.04 -7.63 7.36
N LEU A 504 14.65 -7.39 6.11
CA LEU A 504 13.68 -6.34 5.75
C LEU A 504 12.29 -6.52 6.39
N HIS A 505 11.88 -7.78 6.62
CA HIS A 505 10.65 -8.10 7.35
C HIS A 505 10.60 -7.47 8.76
N GLU A 506 11.74 -7.29 9.42
CA GLU A 506 11.83 -6.71 10.77
C GLU A 506 11.57 -5.20 10.77
N TRP A 507 11.93 -4.50 9.68
CA TRP A 507 11.60 -3.08 9.46
C TRP A 507 10.14 -2.91 9.01
N ILE A 508 9.64 -3.83 8.17
CA ILE A 508 8.22 -3.89 7.81
C ILE A 508 7.36 -4.05 9.07
N ASP A 509 7.80 -4.84 10.06
CA ASP A 509 7.11 -4.97 11.35
C ASP A 509 7.02 -3.67 12.15
N LEU A 510 8.03 -2.78 12.06
CA LEU A 510 8.04 -1.46 12.69
C LEU A 510 7.08 -0.48 11.98
N ILE A 511 7.11 -0.45 10.65
CA ILE A 511 6.45 0.58 9.86
C ILE A 511 5.01 0.21 9.48
N PHE A 512 4.75 -1.05 9.15
CA PHE A 512 3.45 -1.54 8.67
C PHE A 512 2.86 -2.69 9.51
N GLY A 513 3.68 -3.38 10.31
CA GLY A 513 3.30 -4.58 11.05
C GLY A 513 3.04 -4.39 12.54
N TYR A 514 3.21 -5.47 13.32
CA TYR A 514 2.74 -5.54 14.69
C TYR A 514 3.51 -4.66 15.69
N LYS A 515 4.72 -4.19 15.34
CA LYS A 515 5.52 -3.26 16.17
C LYS A 515 5.21 -1.78 15.87
N GLN A 516 4.21 -1.48 15.04
CA GLN A 516 3.77 -0.10 14.77
C GLN A 516 2.99 0.51 15.95
N LYS A 517 2.24 -0.30 16.72
CA LYS A 517 1.41 0.17 17.85
C LYS A 517 1.38 -0.80 19.04
N GLY A 518 0.81 -0.37 20.16
CA GLY A 518 0.62 -1.20 21.35
C GLY A 518 1.92 -1.61 22.05
N SER A 519 1.91 -2.75 22.73
CA SER A 519 3.09 -3.26 23.48
C SER A 519 4.29 -3.59 22.60
N GLY A 520 4.06 -4.01 21.35
CA GLY A 520 5.12 -4.26 20.36
C GLY A 520 5.90 -2.98 20.03
N ALA A 521 5.20 -1.86 19.82
CA ALA A 521 5.82 -0.56 19.60
C ALA A 521 6.59 -0.06 20.83
N VAL A 522 6.03 -0.20 22.02
CA VAL A 522 6.71 0.19 23.27
C VAL A 522 8.00 -0.60 23.47
N GLY A 523 7.98 -1.92 23.25
CA GLY A 523 9.15 -2.79 23.37
C GLY A 523 10.21 -2.55 22.29
N ALA A 524 9.83 -2.02 21.12
CA ALA A 524 10.72 -1.64 20.03
C ALA A 524 11.16 -0.16 20.05
N HIS A 525 10.71 0.63 21.04
CA HIS A 525 10.89 2.08 21.11
C HIS A 525 10.38 2.85 19.86
N ASN A 526 9.28 2.36 19.28
CA ASN A 526 8.71 2.81 18.00
C ASN A 526 7.33 3.47 18.21
N VAL A 527 7.24 4.41 19.16
CA VAL A 527 5.99 5.10 19.52
C VAL A 527 6.08 6.57 19.13
N PHE A 528 5.10 7.03 18.36
CA PHE A 528 5.00 8.41 17.86
C PHE A 528 3.88 9.18 18.56
N HIS A 529 3.67 10.44 18.19
CA HIS A 529 2.62 11.27 18.78
C HIS A 529 1.21 10.73 18.45
N PRO A 530 0.24 10.67 19.39
CA PRO A 530 -1.07 10.04 19.16
C PRO A 530 -1.85 10.54 17.94
N LEU A 531 -1.71 11.83 17.57
CA LEU A 531 -2.36 12.40 16.39
C LEU A 531 -1.82 11.87 15.05
N THR A 532 -0.67 11.21 15.01
CA THR A 532 -0.14 10.64 13.75
C THR A 532 -0.79 9.30 13.39
N TYR A 533 -1.46 8.65 14.34
CA TYR A 533 -2.09 7.35 14.17
C TYR A 533 -3.56 7.45 13.73
N GLU A 534 -3.96 6.54 12.83
CA GLU A 534 -5.36 6.38 12.43
C GLU A 534 -6.26 6.08 13.64
N GLY A 535 -7.38 6.81 13.75
CA GLY A 535 -8.29 6.71 14.89
C GLY A 535 -7.79 7.37 16.18
N GLY A 536 -6.62 8.02 16.17
CA GLY A 536 -6.09 8.76 17.33
C GLY A 536 -6.99 9.92 17.77
N VAL A 537 -7.69 10.55 16.82
CA VAL A 537 -8.75 11.55 17.04
C VAL A 537 -9.87 11.35 16.00
N ASP A 538 -11.14 11.43 16.43
CA ASP A 538 -12.28 11.59 15.52
C ASP A 538 -12.55 13.08 15.27
N LEU A 539 -12.04 13.59 14.16
CA LEU A 539 -12.24 14.97 13.71
C LEU A 539 -13.71 15.33 13.47
N ASN A 540 -14.63 14.37 13.34
CA ASN A 540 -16.06 14.65 13.19
C ASN A 540 -16.79 14.82 14.52
N SER A 541 -16.23 14.32 15.62
CA SER A 541 -16.75 14.54 16.97
C SER A 541 -16.52 15.97 17.47
N ILE A 542 -15.41 16.60 17.04
CA ILE A 542 -15.00 17.95 17.43
C ILE A 542 -16.02 18.98 16.92
N GLN A 543 -16.63 19.69 17.87
CA GLN A 543 -17.61 20.75 17.59
C GLN A 543 -16.97 22.12 17.38
N ASP A 544 -15.81 22.38 18.01
CA ASP A 544 -15.10 23.64 17.89
C ASP A 544 -14.33 23.73 16.55
N PRO A 545 -14.62 24.72 15.69
CA PRO A 545 -13.88 24.91 14.44
C PRO A 545 -12.39 25.18 14.64
N ASP A 546 -12.00 25.89 15.72
CA ASP A 546 -10.59 26.21 15.97
C ASP A 546 -9.79 24.95 16.36
N GLU A 547 -10.26 24.18 17.35
CA GLU A 547 -9.67 22.90 17.73
C GLU A 547 -9.57 21.95 16.52
N LYS A 548 -10.64 21.85 15.71
CA LYS A 548 -10.67 21.00 14.52
C LYS A 548 -9.64 21.41 13.47
N VAL A 549 -9.48 22.71 13.21
CA VAL A 549 -8.46 23.23 12.28
C VAL A 549 -7.06 23.03 12.84
N ALA A 550 -6.82 23.30 14.12
CA ALA A 550 -5.53 23.09 14.76
C ALA A 550 -5.09 21.62 14.70
N MET A 551 -5.98 20.66 15.00
CA MET A 551 -5.68 19.23 14.89
C MET A 551 -5.44 18.80 13.45
N LEU A 552 -6.22 19.28 12.47
CA LEU A 552 -5.99 19.01 11.05
C LEU A 552 -4.62 19.52 10.58
N THR A 553 -4.25 20.75 10.95
CA THR A 553 -2.92 21.31 10.65
C THR A 553 -1.81 20.46 11.26
N GLN A 554 -1.94 20.05 12.53
CA GLN A 554 -0.95 19.19 13.19
C GLN A 554 -0.78 17.84 12.46
N ILE A 555 -1.87 17.21 12.03
CA ILE A 555 -1.85 15.94 11.26
C ILE A 555 -1.15 16.10 9.90
N LEU A 556 -1.37 17.23 9.21
CA LEU A 556 -0.81 17.48 7.88
C LEU A 556 0.65 17.95 7.93
N GLU A 557 1.03 18.79 8.90
CA GLU A 557 2.39 19.36 9.00
C GLU A 557 3.42 18.41 9.61
N PHE A 558 3.04 17.60 10.61
CA PHE A 558 3.96 16.70 11.32
C PHE A 558 4.00 15.28 10.74
N GLY A 559 3.12 14.99 9.77
CA GLY A 559 3.08 13.74 9.02
C GLY A 559 2.24 12.64 9.68
N GLN A 560 1.86 11.66 8.87
CA GLN A 560 0.93 10.60 9.24
C GLN A 560 1.64 9.24 9.30
N THR A 561 1.28 8.40 10.26
CA THR A 561 1.72 7.00 10.32
C THR A 561 0.98 6.18 9.24
N PRO A 562 1.65 5.23 8.55
CA PRO A 562 1.02 4.43 7.51
C PRO A 562 -0.09 3.57 8.10
N LYS A 563 -1.01 3.09 7.27
CA LYS A 563 -2.01 2.12 7.73
C LYS A 563 -1.28 0.86 8.21
N GLN A 564 -1.67 0.34 9.36
CA GLN A 564 -1.17 -0.96 9.81
C GLN A 564 -1.74 -2.04 8.87
N LEU A 565 -0.85 -2.79 8.22
CA LEU A 565 -1.20 -3.87 7.30
C LEU A 565 -1.20 -5.23 7.98
N PHE A 566 -0.34 -5.42 8.99
CA PHE A 566 -0.14 -6.71 9.66
C PHE A 566 -0.23 -6.58 11.18
N VAL A 567 -0.88 -7.55 11.82
CA VAL A 567 -1.01 -7.64 13.29
C VAL A 567 -0.18 -8.79 13.90
N THR A 568 0.40 -9.62 13.04
CA THR A 568 1.37 -10.68 13.35
C THR A 568 2.76 -10.31 12.81
N PRO A 569 3.83 -10.98 13.23
CA PRO A 569 5.16 -10.82 12.62
C PRO A 569 5.13 -11.05 11.12
N HIS A 570 5.82 -10.17 10.37
CA HIS A 570 5.92 -10.28 8.94
C HIS A 570 6.78 -11.47 8.52
N SER A 571 6.38 -12.18 7.46
CA SER A 571 7.14 -13.34 6.99
C SER A 571 8.49 -12.90 6.37
N ARG A 572 9.56 -13.67 6.63
CA ARG A 572 10.91 -13.44 6.07
C ARG A 572 10.98 -13.82 4.58
N ARG A 573 11.81 -13.12 3.80
CA ARG A 573 12.12 -13.48 2.40
C ARG A 573 12.91 -14.79 2.35
N ILE A 574 12.67 -15.63 1.33
CA ILE A 574 13.37 -16.91 1.17
C ILE A 574 14.65 -16.65 0.37
N THR A 575 15.81 -16.64 1.04
CA THR A 575 17.11 -16.47 0.38
C THR A 575 17.78 -17.83 0.11
N PRO A 576 18.03 -18.22 -1.16
CA PRO A 576 18.69 -19.47 -1.46
C PRO A 576 20.16 -19.45 -1.00
N LYS A 577 20.47 -20.22 0.05
CA LYS A 577 21.83 -20.33 0.59
C LYS A 577 22.73 -21.12 -0.35
N PHE A 578 23.38 -20.43 -1.28
CA PHE A 578 24.51 -20.98 -2.04
C PHE A 578 25.63 -21.41 -1.08
N LYS A 579 25.72 -22.72 -0.82
CA LYS A 579 26.91 -23.31 -0.20
C LYS A 579 28.07 -23.19 -1.19
N SER A 580 28.95 -22.23 -0.94
CA SER A 580 30.22 -22.10 -1.65
C SER A 580 31.05 -23.37 -1.49
N LEU A 581 31.08 -24.19 -2.54
CA LEU A 581 32.02 -25.31 -2.68
C LEU A 581 33.41 -24.73 -2.90
N SER A 582 34.13 -24.51 -1.80
CA SER A 582 35.54 -24.18 -1.83
C SER A 582 36.31 -25.31 -2.53
N GLN A 583 36.89 -24.99 -3.68
CA GLN A 583 37.74 -25.92 -4.43
C GLN A 583 38.99 -26.26 -3.61
N THR A 584 38.99 -27.42 -2.94
CA THR A 584 40.23 -28.06 -2.48
C THR A 584 40.79 -28.96 -3.58
N SER A 585 42.08 -28.80 -3.83
CA SER A 585 42.78 -29.38 -4.98
C SER A 585 42.86 -30.91 -4.93
N SER A 586 42.78 -31.50 -6.12
CA SER A 586 42.89 -32.93 -6.41
C SER A 586 44.14 -33.61 -5.87
N TYR A 587 44.00 -34.80 -5.27
CA TYR A 587 44.95 -35.91 -5.40
C TYR A 587 44.21 -37.26 -5.44
N ASN A 588 44.74 -38.21 -6.22
CA ASN A 588 44.07 -39.44 -6.65
C ASN A 588 44.03 -40.56 -5.60
N ALA A 589 42.93 -41.34 -5.57
CA ALA A 589 42.99 -42.80 -5.37
C ALA A 589 41.73 -43.54 -5.89
N SER A 590 41.97 -44.62 -6.61
CA SER A 590 41.09 -45.61 -7.26
C SER A 590 39.81 -46.12 -6.57
N MET A 591 38.71 -46.14 -7.34
CA MET A 591 37.81 -47.29 -7.64
C MET A 591 37.62 -48.42 -6.62
N ALA A 592 36.38 -48.58 -6.11
CA ALA A 592 35.66 -49.85 -5.94
C ALA A 592 34.13 -49.63 -5.83
N ASP A 593 33.33 -50.59 -6.30
CA ASP A 593 31.87 -50.53 -6.49
C ASP A 593 30.98 -50.03 -5.32
N SER A 594 29.88 -49.33 -5.65
CA SER A 594 28.53 -49.70 -5.18
C SER A 594 27.37 -48.95 -5.86
N GLN A 595 26.31 -49.73 -6.16
CA GLN A 595 24.87 -49.41 -6.28
C GLN A 595 24.38 -48.13 -6.99
N VAL A 596 23.56 -48.36 -8.03
CA VAL A 596 22.73 -47.35 -8.71
C VAL A 596 21.51 -46.99 -7.85
N SER A 597 21.33 -45.70 -7.59
CA SER A 597 20.06 -45.11 -7.14
C SER A 597 19.60 -44.10 -8.20
N PRO A 598 18.31 -44.03 -8.58
CA PRO A 598 17.77 -42.91 -9.32
C PRO A 598 17.54 -41.75 -8.34
N GLY A 599 18.22 -40.63 -8.55
CA GLY A 599 17.96 -39.40 -7.81
C GLY A 599 17.04 -38.47 -8.60
N GLU A 600 16.03 -37.92 -7.94
CA GLU A 600 15.39 -36.67 -8.32
C GLU A 600 15.47 -35.74 -7.10
N GLU A 601 16.16 -34.62 -7.24
CA GLU A 601 16.37 -33.66 -6.16
C GLU A 601 15.14 -32.74 -6.03
N SER A 602 14.28 -33.04 -5.07
CA SER A 602 13.20 -32.13 -4.67
C SER A 602 13.72 -31.00 -3.77
N PHE A 603 13.26 -29.78 -4.04
CA PHE A 603 13.56 -28.58 -3.26
C PHE A 603 13.00 -28.68 -1.83
N GLU A 604 13.83 -28.42 -0.82
CA GLU A 604 13.40 -28.20 0.56
C GLU A 604 14.10 -26.96 1.15
N ASP A 605 13.33 -25.93 1.50
CA ASP A 605 13.75 -24.92 2.49
C ASP A 605 12.71 -24.88 3.61
N LEU A 606 13.04 -25.53 4.71
CA LEU A 606 12.14 -25.83 5.81
C LEU A 606 12.48 -24.92 7.01
N THR A 607 11.48 -24.26 7.60
CA THR A 607 11.62 -23.74 8.97
C THR A 607 11.85 -24.91 9.92
N GLU A 608 12.45 -24.68 11.11
CA GLU A 608 12.68 -25.79 12.06
C GLU A 608 11.38 -26.52 12.45
N GLU A 609 10.25 -25.80 12.48
CA GLU A 609 8.91 -26.38 12.67
C GLU A 609 8.46 -27.20 11.45
N SER A 610 8.70 -26.72 10.22
CA SER A 610 8.45 -27.51 9.00
C SER A 610 9.39 -28.73 8.87
N LYS A 611 10.58 -28.73 9.49
CA LYS A 611 11.45 -29.92 9.55
C LYS A 611 10.92 -30.99 10.50
N THR A 612 10.25 -30.59 11.57
CA THR A 612 9.62 -31.55 12.50
C THR A 612 8.35 -32.17 11.95
N LEU A 613 7.68 -31.50 11.01
CA LEU A 613 6.45 -31.94 10.37
C LEU A 613 6.79 -32.61 9.04
N ALA A 614 6.81 -33.95 8.99
CA ALA A 614 7.49 -34.70 7.93
C ALA A 614 6.68 -34.86 6.63
N TRP A 615 6.25 -33.77 6.01
CA TRP A 615 5.33 -33.75 4.84
C TRP A 615 5.87 -34.53 3.62
N ASN A 616 7.16 -34.43 3.32
CA ASN A 616 7.80 -35.17 2.23
C ASN A 616 8.06 -36.67 2.53
N ASN A 617 7.69 -37.14 3.73
CA ASN A 617 7.82 -38.53 4.16
C ASN A 617 6.47 -39.27 4.27
N ILE A 618 5.35 -38.77 3.74
CA ILE A 618 4.09 -39.53 3.81
C ILE A 618 4.16 -40.87 3.04
N THR A 619 5.02 -40.98 2.02
CA THR A 619 5.37 -42.28 1.38
C THR A 619 6.12 -43.25 2.29
N LYS A 620 6.59 -42.79 3.44
CA LYS A 620 7.23 -43.58 4.51
C LYS A 620 6.31 -43.80 5.71
N LEU A 621 5.01 -43.48 5.62
CA LEU A 621 4.03 -43.80 6.66
C LEU A 621 4.11 -45.28 7.04
N GLN A 622 4.50 -45.56 8.27
CA GLN A 622 4.48 -46.92 8.82
C GLN A 622 3.29 -47.08 9.75
N LEU A 623 2.54 -48.17 9.55
CA LEU A 623 1.49 -48.58 10.47
C LEU A 623 2.14 -48.95 11.81
N HIS A 624 1.89 -48.14 12.83
CA HIS A 624 2.45 -48.33 14.16
C HIS A 624 1.60 -49.30 14.98
N GLU A 625 0.29 -49.04 15.08
CA GLU A 625 -0.69 -49.89 15.81
C GLU A 625 -2.02 -49.94 15.06
N HIS A 626 -2.78 -51.03 15.21
CA HIS A 626 -4.15 -51.17 14.70
C HIS A 626 -5.09 -51.74 15.76
N TYR A 627 -6.34 -51.28 15.78
CA TYR A 627 -7.36 -51.71 16.74
C TYR A 627 -8.70 -51.99 16.06
N LYS A 628 -9.28 -53.18 16.25
CA LYS A 628 -10.64 -53.49 15.79
C LYS A 628 -11.67 -52.90 16.76
N ILE A 629 -12.24 -51.74 16.43
CA ILE A 629 -13.16 -51.02 17.32
C ILE A 629 -14.63 -51.20 16.87
N HIS A 630 -14.88 -51.25 15.56
CA HIS A 630 -16.22 -51.38 14.99
C HIS A 630 -16.39 -52.65 14.17
N LYS A 631 -17.65 -53.02 13.93
CA LYS A 631 -18.01 -54.16 13.05
C LYS A 631 -18.04 -53.78 11.57
N GLU A 632 -18.27 -52.50 11.31
CA GLU A 632 -18.37 -51.89 9.98
C GLU A 632 -17.51 -50.63 9.94
N ALA A 633 -17.44 -49.98 8.77
CA ALA A 633 -16.57 -48.83 8.52
C ALA A 633 -16.62 -47.76 9.62
N VAL A 634 -15.45 -47.24 10.01
CA VAL A 634 -15.35 -46.06 10.88
C VAL A 634 -15.56 -44.82 10.01
N THR A 635 -16.49 -43.95 10.37
CA THR A 635 -16.97 -42.82 9.54
C THR A 635 -16.54 -41.45 10.06
N GLY A 636 -16.25 -41.35 11.35
CA GLY A 636 -15.69 -40.15 11.96
C GLY A 636 -14.81 -40.48 13.16
N ILE A 637 -13.75 -39.69 13.34
CA ILE A 637 -12.83 -39.77 14.47
C ILE A 637 -12.69 -38.37 15.07
N THR A 638 -12.63 -38.26 16.40
CA THR A 638 -12.18 -37.04 17.09
C THR A 638 -11.42 -37.41 18.36
N VAL A 639 -10.52 -36.55 18.82
CA VAL A 639 -9.60 -36.82 19.94
C VAL A 639 -9.74 -35.71 20.98
N SER A 640 -9.72 -36.06 22.27
CA SER A 640 -9.72 -35.08 23.36
C SER A 640 -8.46 -34.21 23.35
N ARG A 641 -8.54 -32.97 23.86
CA ARG A 641 -7.42 -31.99 23.86
C ARG A 641 -6.19 -32.48 24.59
N ASN A 642 -6.35 -33.37 25.58
CA ASN A 642 -5.27 -34.02 26.32
C ASN A 642 -4.74 -35.31 25.63
N GLY A 643 -5.27 -35.70 24.48
CA GLY A 643 -4.88 -36.91 23.75
C GLY A 643 -5.25 -38.25 24.40
N SER A 644 -5.93 -38.26 25.56
CA SER A 644 -6.18 -39.47 26.33
C SER A 644 -7.31 -40.34 25.76
N SER A 645 -8.28 -39.73 25.09
CA SER A 645 -9.54 -40.36 24.68
C SER A 645 -9.82 -40.09 23.20
N VAL A 646 -10.09 -41.16 22.46
CA VAL A 646 -10.48 -41.14 21.05
C VAL A 646 -11.95 -41.51 20.95
N PHE A 647 -12.73 -40.69 20.24
CA PHE A 647 -14.12 -40.96 19.93
C PHE A 647 -14.22 -41.38 18.46
N THR A 648 -15.00 -42.43 18.20
CA THR A 648 -15.15 -43.06 16.88
C THR A 648 -16.61 -43.29 16.58
N THR A 649 -17.04 -42.94 15.36
CA THR A 649 -18.40 -43.21 14.83
C THR A 649 -18.32 -44.19 13.67
N SER A 650 -19.40 -44.92 13.41
CA SER A 650 -19.39 -46.00 12.41
C SER A 650 -20.76 -46.23 11.76
N GLN A 651 -20.71 -46.91 10.61
CA GLN A 651 -21.87 -47.51 9.96
C GLN A 651 -22.59 -48.54 10.85
N ASP A 652 -21.92 -49.12 11.86
CA ASP A 652 -22.54 -50.02 12.86
C ASP A 652 -23.50 -49.32 13.86
N SER A 653 -23.87 -48.05 13.58
CA SER A 653 -24.74 -47.15 14.35
C SER A 653 -24.23 -46.72 15.73
N THR A 654 -22.97 -47.05 16.07
CA THR A 654 -22.41 -46.72 17.39
C THR A 654 -21.39 -45.59 17.38
N LEU A 655 -21.44 -44.76 18.42
CA LEU A 655 -20.34 -43.94 18.90
C LEU A 655 -19.60 -44.73 19.99
N LYS A 656 -18.28 -44.81 19.88
CA LYS A 656 -17.40 -45.49 20.84
C LYS A 656 -16.32 -44.55 21.35
N MET A 657 -16.01 -44.67 22.65
CA MET A 657 -14.93 -43.95 23.33
C MET A 657 -13.83 -44.95 23.70
N PHE A 658 -12.64 -44.76 23.17
CA PHE A 658 -11.46 -45.60 23.37
C PHE A 658 -10.37 -44.81 24.10
N SER A 659 -9.77 -45.38 25.14
CA SER A 659 -8.68 -44.72 25.89
C SER A 659 -7.32 -45.12 25.32
N LYS A 660 -6.52 -44.12 24.94
CA LYS A 660 -5.16 -44.29 24.42
C LYS A 660 -4.21 -44.89 25.47
N GLU A 661 -4.33 -44.47 26.72
CA GLU A 661 -3.50 -44.94 27.85
C GLU A 661 -3.76 -46.42 28.19
N SER A 662 -5.04 -46.79 28.34
CA SER A 662 -5.43 -48.15 28.72
C SER A 662 -5.53 -49.12 27.54
N LYS A 663 -5.49 -48.62 26.30
CA LYS A 663 -5.74 -49.36 25.05
C LYS A 663 -7.08 -50.13 25.05
N MET A 664 -8.09 -49.61 25.75
CA MET A 664 -9.38 -50.27 25.95
C MET A 664 -10.58 -49.39 25.57
N LEU A 665 -11.65 -50.04 25.11
CA LEU A 665 -12.97 -49.42 24.91
C LEU A 665 -13.59 -49.08 26.27
N GLN A 666 -13.88 -47.79 26.50
CA GLN A 666 -14.46 -47.28 27.74
C GLN A 666 -15.99 -47.16 27.68
N SER A 667 -16.55 -46.74 26.54
CA SER A 667 -18.01 -46.71 26.34
C SER A 667 -18.40 -46.95 24.89
N SER A 668 -19.63 -47.41 24.70
CA SER A 668 -20.28 -47.58 23.39
C SER A 668 -21.74 -47.20 23.55
N ILE A 669 -22.25 -46.35 22.65
CA ILE A 669 -23.64 -45.90 22.62
C ILE A 669 -24.15 -45.89 21.17
N SER A 670 -25.40 -46.26 20.96
CA SER A 670 -26.13 -46.02 19.70
C SER A 670 -27.21 -44.98 19.97
N PHE A 671 -27.39 -44.06 19.02
CA PHE A 671 -28.43 -43.03 19.08
C PHE A 671 -29.67 -43.40 18.25
N SER A 672 -29.49 -44.21 17.21
CA SER A 672 -30.51 -44.67 16.30
C SER A 672 -30.08 -45.99 15.63
N ASN A 673 -30.95 -46.52 14.75
CA ASN A 673 -30.69 -47.75 13.98
C ASN A 673 -30.02 -47.48 12.62
N MET A 674 -29.55 -46.25 12.35
CA MET A 674 -28.87 -45.88 11.11
C MET A 674 -27.40 -45.57 11.37
N ALA A 675 -26.61 -45.58 10.30
CA ALA A 675 -25.19 -45.24 10.37
C ALA A 675 -24.97 -43.86 11.00
N LEU A 676 -23.90 -43.75 11.80
CA LEU A 676 -23.35 -42.46 12.16
C LEU A 676 -22.35 -42.04 11.08
N SER A 677 -22.27 -40.75 10.77
CA SER A 677 -21.55 -40.23 9.61
C SER A 677 -20.31 -39.42 9.96
N SER A 678 -20.36 -38.61 11.02
CA SER A 678 -19.21 -37.83 11.48
C SER A 678 -19.34 -37.43 12.95
N CYS A 679 -18.21 -37.20 13.63
CA CYS A 679 -18.18 -36.73 15.02
C CYS A 679 -17.11 -35.68 15.27
N LEU A 680 -17.41 -34.74 16.18
CA LEU A 680 -16.47 -33.72 16.66
C LEU A 680 -16.67 -33.45 18.16
N LEU A 681 -15.66 -32.87 18.79
CA LEU A 681 -15.67 -32.52 20.22
C LEU A 681 -15.82 -31.01 20.41
N LEU A 682 -16.73 -30.58 21.29
CA LEU A 682 -16.90 -29.15 21.60
C LEU A 682 -15.76 -28.61 22.48
N PRO A 683 -15.50 -27.28 22.43
CA PRO A 683 -14.55 -26.63 23.33
C PRO A 683 -14.84 -26.95 24.80
N GLY A 684 -13.88 -27.61 25.48
CA GLY A 684 -14.01 -28.03 26.88
C GLY A 684 -14.26 -29.53 27.09
N ASP A 685 -14.25 -30.34 26.03
CA ASP A 685 -14.19 -31.81 26.05
C ASP A 685 -15.37 -32.54 26.74
N ALA A 686 -16.38 -31.79 27.20
CA ALA A 686 -17.52 -32.31 27.94
C ALA A 686 -18.63 -32.90 27.04
N THR A 687 -18.68 -32.51 25.77
CA THR A 687 -19.75 -32.86 24.82
C THR A 687 -19.19 -33.22 23.45
N VAL A 688 -19.53 -34.42 22.98
CA VAL A 688 -19.29 -34.88 21.59
C VAL A 688 -20.56 -34.60 20.79
N ILE A 689 -20.40 -34.06 19.58
CA ILE A 689 -21.47 -33.96 18.58
C ILE A 689 -21.27 -35.09 17.56
N THR A 690 -22.35 -35.81 17.21
CA THR A 690 -22.33 -36.85 16.18
C THR A 690 -23.48 -36.68 15.19
N SER A 691 -23.21 -36.78 13.89
CA SER A 691 -24.22 -36.77 12.83
C SER A 691 -24.60 -38.19 12.40
N SER A 692 -25.78 -38.34 11.80
CA SER A 692 -26.32 -39.63 11.36
C SER A 692 -27.09 -39.54 10.03
N TRP A 693 -27.20 -40.68 9.35
CA TRP A 693 -28.04 -40.87 8.16
C TRP A 693 -29.55 -40.93 8.47
N ASP A 694 -29.96 -40.75 9.73
CA ASP A 694 -31.36 -40.54 10.12
C ASP A 694 -31.80 -39.06 10.09
N ASN A 695 -30.99 -38.20 9.47
CA ASN A 695 -31.14 -36.75 9.33
C ASN A 695 -30.84 -35.91 10.60
N ASN A 696 -30.43 -36.54 11.72
CA ASN A 696 -30.19 -35.83 12.98
C ASN A 696 -28.70 -35.63 13.30
N VAL A 697 -28.48 -34.62 14.13
CA VAL A 697 -27.25 -34.36 14.86
C VAL A 697 -27.51 -34.53 16.36
N TYR A 698 -26.79 -35.47 16.97
CA TYR A 698 -26.91 -35.84 18.37
C TYR A 698 -25.82 -35.19 19.22
N PHE A 699 -26.19 -34.78 20.43
CA PHE A 699 -25.29 -34.21 21.42
C PHE A 699 -25.10 -35.21 22.56
N TYR A 700 -23.88 -35.67 22.79
CA TYR A 700 -23.54 -36.67 23.79
C TYR A 700 -22.64 -36.08 24.87
N SER A 701 -23.12 -36.06 26.12
CA SER A 701 -22.30 -35.63 27.24
C SER A 701 -21.38 -36.75 27.69
N VAL A 702 -20.07 -36.51 27.60
CA VAL A 702 -19.01 -37.43 28.05
C VAL A 702 -19.10 -37.64 29.56
N ALA A 703 -19.23 -36.54 30.32
CA ALA A 703 -19.30 -36.55 31.79
C ALA A 703 -20.52 -37.29 32.35
N PHE A 704 -21.66 -37.27 31.65
CA PHE A 704 -22.89 -37.94 32.08
C PHE A 704 -23.18 -39.25 31.34
N GLY A 705 -22.35 -39.66 30.38
CA GLY A 705 -22.49 -40.90 29.62
C GLY A 705 -23.81 -41.03 28.85
N ARG A 706 -24.42 -39.92 28.40
CA ARG A 706 -25.77 -39.93 27.82
C ARG A 706 -25.98 -38.89 26.73
N ARG A 707 -26.96 -39.15 25.85
CA ARG A 707 -27.52 -38.14 24.93
C ARG A 707 -28.11 -36.98 25.74
N GLN A 708 -27.62 -35.79 25.48
CA GLN A 708 -28.06 -34.53 26.07
C GLN A 708 -29.14 -33.84 25.23
N ASP A 709 -28.97 -33.83 23.90
CA ASP A 709 -29.90 -33.17 22.99
C ASP A 709 -29.95 -33.83 21.60
N THR A 710 -30.86 -33.38 20.74
CA THR A 710 -31.00 -33.84 19.34
C THR A 710 -31.51 -32.70 18.48
N LEU A 711 -30.75 -32.39 17.43
CA LEU A 711 -31.09 -31.41 16.40
C LEU A 711 -31.46 -32.17 15.13
N MET A 712 -32.69 -31.99 14.63
CA MET A 712 -33.04 -32.39 13.27
C MET A 712 -32.37 -31.38 12.32
N GLY A 713 -31.28 -31.78 11.67
CA GLY A 713 -30.47 -30.88 10.88
C GLY A 713 -31.01 -30.70 9.47
N HIS A 714 -31.46 -31.79 8.86
CA HIS A 714 -31.61 -31.90 7.41
C HIS A 714 -32.83 -32.74 7.01
N ASP A 715 -33.14 -32.77 5.72
CA ASP A 715 -34.25 -33.57 5.17
C ASP A 715 -33.76 -34.90 4.55
N ASP A 716 -32.45 -35.08 4.44
CA ASP A 716 -31.76 -36.34 4.11
C ASP A 716 -30.55 -36.53 5.06
N ALA A 717 -29.78 -37.59 4.84
CA ALA A 717 -28.62 -37.98 5.64
C ALA A 717 -27.60 -36.84 5.81
N VAL A 718 -27.31 -36.49 7.07
CA VAL A 718 -26.23 -35.57 7.41
C VAL A 718 -24.90 -36.27 7.13
N SER A 719 -24.09 -35.75 6.21
CA SER A 719 -22.87 -36.39 5.72
C SER A 719 -21.64 -36.03 6.55
N LYS A 720 -21.50 -34.77 6.93
CA LYS A 720 -20.36 -34.23 7.68
C LYS A 720 -20.78 -33.09 8.59
N ILE A 721 -20.07 -32.93 9.71
CA ILE A 721 -20.20 -31.77 10.60
C ILE A 721 -18.84 -31.15 10.90
N CYS A 722 -18.78 -29.83 11.03
CA CYS A 722 -17.62 -29.12 11.58
C CYS A 722 -18.04 -27.99 12.53
N TRP A 723 -17.13 -27.59 13.42
CA TRP A 723 -17.39 -26.58 14.45
C TRP A 723 -16.33 -25.48 14.39
N HIS A 724 -16.77 -24.23 14.29
CA HIS A 724 -15.88 -23.07 14.28
C HIS A 724 -16.63 -21.80 14.75
N ASP A 725 -15.95 -20.86 15.42
CA ASP A 725 -16.52 -19.57 15.88
C ASP A 725 -17.91 -19.66 16.53
N ASN A 726 -18.10 -20.65 17.41
CA ASN A 726 -19.38 -20.92 18.08
C ASN A 726 -20.55 -21.13 17.09
N ARG A 727 -20.24 -21.77 15.96
CA ARG A 727 -21.19 -22.23 14.95
C ARG A 727 -20.94 -23.69 14.61
N LEU A 728 -22.04 -24.42 14.44
CA LEU A 728 -22.05 -25.75 13.85
C LEU A 728 -22.35 -25.60 12.36
N TYR A 729 -21.58 -26.27 11.51
CA TYR A 729 -21.87 -26.43 10.10
C TYR A 729 -22.24 -27.91 9.88
N SER A 730 -23.35 -28.17 9.21
CA SER A 730 -23.76 -29.52 8.81
C SER A 730 -23.94 -29.58 7.30
N ALA A 731 -23.29 -30.55 6.67
CA ALA A 731 -23.46 -30.90 5.26
C ALA A 731 -24.39 -32.10 5.12
N SER A 732 -25.10 -32.22 4.00
CA SER A 732 -26.12 -33.25 3.80
C SER A 732 -26.25 -33.71 2.36
N TRP A 733 -26.89 -34.87 2.19
CA TRP A 733 -27.28 -35.41 0.90
C TRP A 733 -28.53 -34.75 0.28
N ASP A 734 -29.24 -33.91 1.04
CA ASP A 734 -30.25 -32.98 0.51
C ASP A 734 -29.66 -31.85 -0.35
N SER A 735 -28.34 -31.84 -0.54
CA SER A 735 -27.56 -30.84 -1.29
C SER A 735 -27.48 -29.47 -0.61
N THR A 736 -27.67 -29.42 0.70
CA THR A 736 -27.48 -28.19 1.49
C THR A 736 -26.34 -28.28 2.50
N VAL A 737 -25.75 -27.13 2.83
CA VAL A 737 -24.95 -26.92 4.05
C VAL A 737 -25.67 -25.92 4.94
N LYS A 738 -26.04 -26.35 6.15
CA LYS A 738 -26.75 -25.53 7.13
C LYS A 738 -25.79 -25.03 8.21
N VAL A 739 -25.91 -23.75 8.56
CA VAL A 739 -25.09 -23.06 9.56
C VAL A 739 -25.95 -22.74 10.77
N TRP A 740 -25.57 -23.23 11.94
CA TRP A 740 -26.34 -23.10 13.18
C TRP A 740 -25.58 -22.25 14.20
N SER A 741 -26.28 -21.28 14.81
CA SER A 741 -25.79 -20.52 15.95
C SER A 741 -25.64 -21.45 17.15
N GLY A 742 -24.46 -21.50 17.78
CA GLY A 742 -24.19 -22.42 18.88
C GLY A 742 -23.29 -21.82 19.95
N VAL A 743 -23.85 -21.07 20.90
CA VAL A 743 -23.10 -20.66 22.09
C VAL A 743 -22.92 -21.87 23.02
N PRO A 744 -21.68 -22.31 23.32
CA PRO A 744 -21.45 -23.35 24.32
C PRO A 744 -22.00 -22.88 25.68
N ALA A 745 -22.90 -23.65 26.29
CA ALA A 745 -23.43 -23.30 27.60
C ALA A 745 -22.32 -23.36 28.65
N GLU A 746 -21.84 -22.20 29.11
CA GLU A 746 -20.73 -22.05 30.07
C GLU A 746 -21.01 -22.67 31.46
N MET A 747 -22.25 -23.10 31.72
CA MET A 747 -22.69 -23.62 33.02
C MET A 747 -23.35 -25.01 32.89
N PRO A 748 -22.91 -26.02 33.66
CA PRO A 748 -23.52 -27.35 33.68
C PRO A 748 -24.86 -27.32 34.45
N GLY A 749 -25.92 -26.81 33.81
CA GLY A 749 -27.22 -26.60 34.47
C GLY A 749 -28.39 -26.33 33.53
N THR A 750 -29.00 -27.38 32.99
CA THR A 750 -30.42 -27.41 32.55
C THR A 750 -30.90 -26.34 31.57
N LYS A 751 -30.08 -25.95 30.58
CA LYS A 751 -30.58 -25.41 29.31
C LYS A 751 -30.22 -26.35 28.16
N ARG A 752 -31.20 -26.65 27.30
CA ARG A 752 -30.96 -27.28 25.99
C ARG A 752 -30.02 -26.41 25.18
N TYR A 753 -29.23 -27.02 24.29
CA TYR A 753 -28.50 -26.21 23.32
C TYR A 753 -29.51 -25.68 22.31
N HIS A 754 -29.71 -24.36 22.28
CA HIS A 754 -30.57 -23.74 21.28
C HIS A 754 -29.72 -23.48 20.04
N PHE A 755 -29.99 -24.25 18.99
CA PHE A 755 -29.35 -24.10 17.69
C PHE A 755 -30.33 -23.43 16.73
N ASP A 756 -30.10 -22.14 16.50
CA ASP A 756 -30.86 -21.36 15.52
C ASP A 756 -30.20 -21.47 14.15
N LEU A 757 -30.98 -21.79 13.11
CA LEU A 757 -30.51 -21.80 11.73
C LEU A 757 -30.19 -20.35 11.31
N LEU A 758 -28.92 -20.07 11.01
CA LEU A 758 -28.42 -18.77 10.58
C LEU A 758 -28.41 -18.62 9.06
N ALA A 759 -28.05 -19.70 8.35
CA ALA A 759 -27.94 -19.72 6.90
C ALA A 759 -28.10 -21.15 6.37
N GLU A 760 -28.59 -21.24 5.14
CA GLU A 760 -28.71 -22.47 4.36
C GLU A 760 -28.07 -22.19 3.00
N LEU A 761 -27.08 -23.02 2.64
CA LEU A 761 -26.28 -22.89 1.42
C LEU A 761 -26.65 -24.04 0.49
N GLU A 762 -27.27 -23.73 -0.64
CA GLU A 762 -27.69 -24.72 -1.65
C GLU A 762 -26.53 -25.06 -2.60
N HIS A 763 -26.42 -26.34 -2.96
CA HIS A 763 -25.48 -26.88 -3.95
C HIS A 763 -26.25 -27.67 -5.03
N ASP A 764 -25.72 -27.73 -6.25
CA ASP A 764 -26.33 -28.49 -7.36
C ASP A 764 -26.30 -30.02 -7.15
N VAL A 765 -25.49 -30.49 -6.20
CA VAL A 765 -25.30 -31.91 -5.86
C VAL A 765 -25.11 -32.08 -4.35
N ARG A 766 -25.38 -33.29 -3.87
CA ARG A 766 -25.11 -33.70 -2.48
C ARG A 766 -23.70 -33.33 -2.04
N VAL A 767 -23.57 -32.89 -0.79
CA VAL A 767 -22.28 -32.52 -0.19
C VAL A 767 -21.75 -33.70 0.62
N ASP A 768 -20.64 -34.31 0.20
CA ASP A 768 -20.12 -35.54 0.82
C ASP A 768 -19.13 -35.26 1.98
N THR A 769 -18.24 -34.25 1.89
CA THR A 769 -17.46 -33.76 3.05
C THR A 769 -17.11 -32.27 2.92
N ILE A 770 -16.88 -31.64 4.08
CA ILE A 770 -16.49 -30.24 4.27
C ILE A 770 -15.42 -30.13 5.36
N SER A 771 -14.47 -29.21 5.22
CA SER A 771 -13.54 -28.82 6.29
C SER A 771 -13.11 -27.36 6.18
N LEU A 772 -12.84 -26.73 7.33
CA LEU A 772 -12.34 -25.37 7.47
C LEU A 772 -10.90 -25.43 7.98
N ASN A 773 -10.06 -24.48 7.57
CA ASN A 773 -8.74 -24.34 8.20
C ASN A 773 -8.87 -23.73 9.61
N PRO A 774 -7.86 -23.84 10.48
CA PRO A 774 -7.90 -23.30 11.85
C PRO A 774 -8.19 -21.79 11.96
N ALA A 775 -7.98 -21.01 10.90
CA ALA A 775 -8.25 -19.57 10.84
C ALA A 775 -9.58 -19.18 10.13
N SER A 776 -10.34 -20.15 9.61
CA SER A 776 -11.53 -19.97 8.75
C SER A 776 -11.39 -18.99 7.58
N THR A 777 -10.18 -18.80 7.09
CA THR A 777 -9.89 -18.10 5.84
C THR A 777 -10.04 -19.02 4.63
N LEU A 778 -9.86 -20.34 4.83
CA LEU A 778 -9.89 -21.35 3.78
C LEU A 778 -10.89 -22.46 4.09
N PHE A 779 -11.55 -22.93 3.04
CA PHE A 779 -12.53 -24.01 3.07
C PHE A 779 -12.19 -25.05 2.01
N VAL A 780 -12.33 -26.32 2.35
CA VAL A 780 -12.18 -27.42 1.41
C VAL A 780 -13.47 -28.22 1.33
N SER A 781 -13.87 -28.53 0.10
CA SER A 781 -15.05 -29.33 -0.24
C SER A 781 -14.67 -30.35 -1.30
N SER A 782 -15.24 -31.55 -1.25
CA SER A 782 -15.04 -32.58 -2.29
C SER A 782 -16.26 -32.74 -3.19
N THR A 783 -16.05 -33.04 -4.47
CA THR A 783 -17.12 -33.53 -5.35
C THR A 783 -17.16 -35.06 -5.41
N LYS A 784 -18.30 -35.61 -5.84
CA LYS A 784 -18.50 -37.05 -6.08
C LYS A 784 -17.52 -37.64 -7.12
N GLU A 785 -16.92 -36.81 -7.97
CA GLU A 785 -16.04 -37.21 -9.08
C GLU A 785 -14.56 -37.33 -8.68
N GLY A 786 -14.23 -37.33 -7.38
CA GLY A 786 -12.85 -37.49 -6.93
C GLY A 786 -12.05 -36.19 -6.86
N THR A 787 -12.73 -35.03 -6.97
CA THR A 787 -12.10 -33.71 -7.04
C THR A 787 -12.14 -32.99 -5.70
N VAL A 788 -11.00 -32.45 -5.26
CA VAL A 788 -10.86 -31.55 -4.12
C VAL A 788 -10.91 -30.11 -4.61
N ASN A 789 -11.83 -29.32 -4.04
CA ASN A 789 -11.96 -27.89 -4.29
C ASN A 789 -11.51 -27.12 -3.04
N ILE A 790 -10.46 -26.31 -3.18
CA ILE A 790 -9.97 -25.40 -2.14
C ILE A 790 -10.49 -24.01 -2.45
N TRP A 791 -11.15 -23.39 -1.47
CA TRP A 791 -11.78 -22.08 -1.57
C TRP A 791 -11.18 -21.12 -0.56
N ASN A 792 -11.07 -19.85 -0.94
CA ASN A 792 -10.83 -18.75 0.00
C ASN A 792 -12.19 -18.16 0.41
N LEU A 793 -12.50 -18.25 1.71
CA LEU A 793 -13.76 -17.75 2.27
C LEU A 793 -13.80 -16.23 2.41
N THR A 794 -12.64 -15.59 2.59
CA THR A 794 -12.52 -14.13 2.68
C THR A 794 -12.91 -13.46 1.37
N THR A 795 -12.60 -14.08 0.23
CA THR A 795 -12.92 -13.58 -1.12
C THR A 795 -14.11 -14.27 -1.77
N ALA A 796 -14.61 -15.36 -1.18
CA ALA A 796 -15.61 -16.27 -1.75
C ALA A 796 -15.23 -16.83 -3.15
N THR A 797 -13.93 -17.08 -3.39
CA THR A 797 -13.41 -17.60 -4.67
C THR A 797 -12.82 -18.99 -4.54
N LEU A 798 -13.08 -19.85 -5.53
CA LEU A 798 -12.35 -21.10 -5.74
C LEU A 798 -10.87 -20.79 -6.04
N MET A 799 -9.96 -21.31 -5.24
CA MET A 799 -8.52 -21.20 -5.46
C MET A 799 -8.03 -22.29 -6.41
N HIS A 800 -8.35 -23.55 -6.09
CA HIS A 800 -7.85 -24.72 -6.80
C HIS A 800 -8.94 -25.79 -6.92
N GLN A 801 -8.99 -26.44 -8.09
CA GLN A 801 -9.84 -27.59 -8.38
C GLN A 801 -8.95 -28.76 -8.83
N ILE A 802 -8.85 -29.79 -8.00
CA ILE A 802 -7.76 -30.77 -8.06
C ILE A 802 -8.34 -32.19 -8.15
N PRO A 803 -8.34 -32.82 -9.33
CA PRO A 803 -8.76 -34.21 -9.50
C PRO A 803 -7.67 -35.15 -8.97
N CYS A 804 -7.75 -35.52 -7.70
CA CYS A 804 -6.74 -36.34 -7.02
C CYS A 804 -7.18 -37.79 -6.76
N HIS A 805 -8.48 -38.08 -6.70
CA HIS A 805 -9.02 -39.43 -6.51
C HIS A 805 -9.75 -39.93 -7.75
N SER A 806 -9.75 -41.25 -7.92
CA SER A 806 -10.47 -41.99 -8.98
C SER A 806 -11.87 -42.46 -8.55
N GLY A 807 -12.24 -42.18 -7.30
CA GLY A 807 -13.55 -42.50 -6.72
C GLY A 807 -14.01 -41.44 -5.72
N ILE A 808 -15.13 -41.70 -5.05
CA ILE A 808 -15.73 -40.80 -4.07
C ILE A 808 -14.74 -40.53 -2.92
N LEU A 809 -14.51 -39.26 -2.58
CA LEU A 809 -13.74 -38.91 -1.39
C LEU A 809 -14.49 -39.29 -0.11
N CYS A 810 -13.74 -39.80 0.85
CA CYS A 810 -14.25 -40.16 2.15
C CYS A 810 -14.02 -39.03 3.16
N ASP A 811 -12.84 -38.41 3.15
CA ASP A 811 -12.50 -37.33 4.08
C ASP A 811 -11.46 -36.36 3.52
N THR A 812 -11.45 -35.14 4.06
CA THR A 812 -10.53 -34.05 3.72
C THR A 812 -10.29 -33.19 4.96
N ALA A 813 -9.03 -32.88 5.27
CA ALA A 813 -8.69 -31.96 6.35
C ALA A 813 -7.44 -31.15 6.03
N PHE A 814 -7.43 -29.90 6.49
CA PHE A 814 -6.23 -29.07 6.48
C PHE A 814 -5.22 -29.55 7.52
N SER A 815 -3.94 -29.38 7.23
CA SER A 815 -2.87 -29.44 8.22
C SER A 815 -3.02 -28.34 9.27
N PRO A 816 -2.44 -28.50 10.49
CA PRO A 816 -2.48 -27.46 11.53
C PRO A 816 -1.88 -26.12 11.10
N ASP A 817 -0.90 -26.12 10.19
CA ASP A 817 -0.27 -24.93 9.61
C ASP A 817 -1.03 -24.35 8.40
N SER A 818 -2.16 -24.95 8.01
CA SER A 818 -2.97 -24.62 6.81
C SER A 818 -2.24 -24.72 5.46
N ARG A 819 -1.03 -25.28 5.39
CA ARG A 819 -0.24 -25.37 4.14
C ARG A 819 -0.62 -26.55 3.26
N HIS A 820 -1.21 -27.58 3.84
CA HIS A 820 -1.51 -28.83 3.15
C HIS A 820 -2.97 -29.26 3.38
N VAL A 821 -3.53 -29.97 2.41
CA VAL A 821 -4.76 -30.76 2.59
C VAL A 821 -4.38 -32.22 2.45
N LEU A 822 -4.73 -33.03 3.45
CA LEU A 822 -4.79 -34.48 3.30
C LEU A 822 -6.20 -34.85 2.84
N SER A 823 -6.28 -35.75 1.88
CA SER A 823 -7.53 -36.26 1.30
C SER A 823 -7.48 -37.78 1.22
N THR A 824 -8.60 -38.44 1.47
CA THR A 824 -8.72 -39.91 1.40
C THR A 824 -9.89 -40.31 0.52
N GLY A 825 -9.73 -41.38 -0.25
CA GLY A 825 -10.71 -41.83 -1.24
C GLY A 825 -11.14 -43.28 -1.10
N ALA A 826 -12.28 -43.59 -1.70
CA ALA A 826 -12.77 -44.97 -1.84
C ALA A 826 -11.87 -45.84 -2.74
N ASP A 827 -10.91 -45.23 -3.43
CA ASP A 827 -9.86 -45.89 -4.22
C ASP A 827 -8.67 -46.40 -3.39
N GLY A 828 -8.66 -46.17 -2.07
CA GLY A 828 -7.58 -46.61 -1.19
C GLY A 828 -6.38 -45.65 -1.14
N CYS A 829 -6.45 -44.51 -1.85
CA CYS A 829 -5.39 -43.52 -1.85
C CYS A 829 -5.53 -42.54 -0.67
N LEU A 830 -4.39 -42.06 -0.20
CA LEU A 830 -4.22 -40.91 0.71
C LEU A 830 -3.33 -39.89 -0.01
N ASN A 831 -3.88 -38.72 -0.30
CA ASN A 831 -3.28 -37.71 -1.15
C ASN A 831 -2.98 -36.43 -0.34
N VAL A 832 -1.73 -35.97 -0.38
CA VAL A 832 -1.30 -34.69 0.19
C VAL A 832 -1.21 -33.66 -0.92
N ILE A 833 -1.98 -32.59 -0.77
CA ILE A 833 -2.09 -31.47 -1.69
C ILE A 833 -1.48 -30.24 -1.03
N ASP A 834 -0.63 -29.51 -1.75
CA ASP A 834 -0.19 -28.17 -1.35
C ASP A 834 -1.31 -27.15 -1.58
N VAL A 835 -1.73 -26.47 -0.51
CA VAL A 835 -2.83 -25.49 -0.53
C VAL A 835 -2.52 -24.29 -1.42
N GLN A 836 -1.25 -23.91 -1.51
CA GLN A 836 -0.84 -22.67 -2.16
C GLN A 836 -0.71 -22.81 -3.68
N THR A 837 -0.17 -23.94 -4.14
CA THR A 837 0.11 -24.26 -5.55
C THR A 837 -0.94 -25.15 -6.19
N GLY A 838 -1.79 -25.83 -5.40
CA GLY A 838 -2.77 -26.79 -5.89
C GLY A 838 -2.16 -28.09 -6.43
N MET A 839 -0.87 -28.34 -6.15
CA MET A 839 -0.16 -29.52 -6.62
C MET A 839 -0.32 -30.70 -5.65
N LEU A 840 -0.49 -31.90 -6.20
CA LEU A 840 -0.35 -33.15 -5.45
C LEU A 840 1.13 -33.34 -5.11
N ILE A 841 1.50 -33.14 -3.84
CA ILE A 841 2.87 -33.36 -3.34
C ILE A 841 3.16 -34.86 -3.30
N SER A 842 2.19 -35.65 -2.82
CA SER A 842 2.40 -37.07 -2.56
C SER A 842 1.11 -37.88 -2.51
N SER A 843 1.21 -39.15 -2.86
CA SER A 843 0.13 -40.13 -2.86
C SER A 843 0.64 -41.42 -2.23
N MET A 844 -0.06 -41.90 -1.21
CA MET A 844 0.13 -43.23 -0.61
C MET A 844 -1.08 -44.11 -0.92
N THR A 845 -0.86 -45.37 -1.28
CA THR A 845 -1.92 -46.38 -1.34
C THR A 845 -1.95 -47.19 -0.04
N SER A 846 -3.14 -47.39 0.52
CA SER A 846 -3.39 -48.26 1.67
C SER A 846 -3.99 -49.59 1.22
N ASP A 847 -3.76 -50.67 1.98
CA ASP A 847 -4.32 -52.00 1.70
C ASP A 847 -5.86 -52.02 1.74
N GLU A 848 -6.47 -51.11 2.50
CA GLU A 848 -7.93 -50.90 2.55
C GLU A 848 -8.29 -49.40 2.50
N PRO A 849 -9.45 -49.03 1.92
CA PRO A 849 -9.93 -47.65 1.92
C PRO A 849 -10.06 -47.05 3.32
N GLN A 850 -9.41 -45.91 3.51
CA GLN A 850 -9.52 -45.09 4.72
C GLN A 850 -10.72 -44.15 4.58
N ARG A 851 -11.60 -44.17 5.57
CA ARG A 851 -12.91 -43.53 5.54
C ARG A 851 -12.98 -42.20 6.29
N CYS A 852 -12.15 -42.02 7.30
CA CYS A 852 -11.98 -40.77 8.02
C CYS A 852 -10.60 -40.72 8.66
N PHE A 853 -10.12 -39.53 9.02
CA PHE A 853 -8.87 -39.40 9.75
C PHE A 853 -8.81 -38.14 10.63
N VAL A 854 -7.87 -38.13 11.58
CA VAL A 854 -7.43 -36.95 12.33
C VAL A 854 -5.91 -36.86 12.21
N TRP A 855 -5.41 -35.63 12.14
CA TRP A 855 -3.99 -35.32 11.93
C TRP A 855 -3.54 -34.23 12.90
N ASP A 856 -2.42 -34.46 13.59
CA ASP A 856 -1.78 -33.48 14.49
C ASP A 856 -0.48 -32.89 13.92
N GLY A 857 -0.14 -33.22 12.67
CA GLY A 857 1.12 -32.88 12.00
C GLY A 857 2.21 -33.96 12.09
N ASN A 858 2.25 -34.75 13.17
CA ASN A 858 3.30 -35.75 13.43
C ASN A 858 2.80 -37.20 13.29
N SER A 859 1.51 -37.44 13.47
CA SER A 859 0.88 -38.76 13.35
C SER A 859 -0.49 -38.63 12.68
N VAL A 860 -0.86 -39.64 11.90
CA VAL A 860 -2.20 -39.75 11.31
C VAL A 860 -2.95 -40.86 12.04
N LEU A 861 -4.18 -40.58 12.45
CA LEU A 861 -5.10 -41.54 13.03
C LEU A 861 -6.25 -41.75 12.05
N SER A 862 -6.32 -42.90 11.37
CA SER A 862 -7.34 -43.16 10.35
C SER A 862 -8.30 -44.29 10.74
N GLY A 863 -9.50 -44.25 10.17
CA GLY A 863 -10.53 -45.25 10.31
C GLY A 863 -10.74 -46.01 9.00
N SER A 864 -10.68 -47.33 9.02
CA SER A 864 -10.79 -48.15 7.81
C SER A 864 -12.24 -48.49 7.44
N GLN A 865 -12.45 -48.90 6.18
CA GLN A 865 -13.67 -49.53 5.70
C GLN A 865 -14.06 -50.80 6.48
N SER A 866 -13.09 -51.52 7.07
CA SER A 866 -13.35 -52.73 7.85
C SER A 866 -13.66 -52.48 9.33
N GLY A 867 -13.68 -51.23 9.81
CA GLY A 867 -13.98 -50.90 11.21
C GLY A 867 -12.77 -50.87 12.15
N GLU A 868 -11.57 -50.70 11.58
CA GLU A 868 -10.31 -50.63 12.30
C GLU A 868 -9.85 -49.19 12.46
N LEU A 869 -9.22 -48.91 13.61
CA LEU A 869 -8.54 -47.65 13.89
C LEU A 869 -7.04 -47.88 13.74
N LEU A 870 -6.42 -47.15 12.82
CA LEU A 870 -5.02 -47.31 12.40
C LEU A 870 -4.21 -46.08 12.83
N VAL A 871 -3.09 -46.30 13.52
CA VAL A 871 -2.15 -45.25 13.95
C VAL A 871 -0.94 -45.30 13.03
N TRP A 872 -0.67 -44.21 12.32
CA TRP A 872 0.45 -44.09 11.38
C TRP A 872 1.47 -43.05 11.85
N ASP A 873 2.76 -43.40 11.78
CA ASP A 873 3.89 -42.53 12.11
C ASP A 873 4.52 -41.94 10.84
N LEU A 874 4.72 -40.61 10.81
CA LEU A 874 5.33 -39.85 9.71
C LEU A 874 6.87 -39.71 9.83
N LEU A 875 7.45 -39.94 11.02
CA LEU A 875 8.83 -39.54 11.34
C LEU A 875 9.86 -40.68 11.32
N GLY A 876 9.45 -41.94 11.46
CA GLY A 876 10.23 -43.08 10.97
C GLY A 876 11.63 -43.30 11.58
N ALA A 877 11.88 -42.94 12.84
CA ALA A 877 13.09 -43.36 13.57
C ALA A 877 12.88 -43.49 15.09
N LYS A 878 13.13 -44.70 15.61
CA LYS A 878 12.93 -45.07 17.03
C LYS A 878 14.02 -44.50 17.96
N ILE A 879 13.62 -44.01 19.13
CA ILE A 879 13.90 -44.56 20.48
C ILE A 879 12.99 -43.82 21.47
N SER A 880 12.06 -44.53 22.10
CA SER A 880 11.17 -43.96 23.12
C SER A 880 11.68 -44.07 24.56
N GLU A 881 12.72 -44.89 24.83
CA GLU A 881 13.36 -44.92 26.15
C GLU A 881 14.78 -45.51 26.13
N ARG A 882 15.68 -44.90 26.92
CA ARG A 882 16.95 -45.48 27.39
C ARG A 882 17.32 -44.84 28.74
N THR A 883 17.26 -45.61 29.83
CA THR A 883 17.63 -45.14 31.17
C THR A 883 18.45 -46.19 31.93
N GLN A 884 19.77 -45.94 32.02
CA GLN A 884 20.64 -46.13 33.20
C GLN A 884 22.10 -45.83 32.78
N GLY A 885 22.94 -45.18 33.59
CA GLY A 885 22.66 -44.60 34.91
C GLY A 885 23.88 -43.85 35.49
N HIS A 886 23.71 -43.39 36.74
CA HIS A 886 24.55 -42.49 37.54
C HIS A 886 24.53 -41.00 37.16
#